data_AF-A0A1M4WHY9-F1
#
_entry.id   AF-A0A1M4WHY9-F1
#
_cell.length_a   1.000
_cell.length_b   1.000
_cell.length_c   1.000
_cell.angle_alpha   90.00
_cell.angle_beta   90.00
_cell.angle_gamma   90.00
#
_symmetry.space_group_name_H-M   'P 1'
#
loop_
_entity.id
_entity.type
_entity.pdbx_description
1 polymer ?
#
loop_
_entity_poly.entity_id
_entity_poly.type
_entity_poly.pdbx_seq_one_letter_code
_entity_poly.pdbx_strand_id
1 'polypeptide(L)'
;MLKFYRKVTCLLIAMLMSSNIVFAGMLDGKKIVLDAGHGGDPKIRYENGKYGDVGASVNNIYEKNINIAIVEKLSNILKNFGADIIYTREPNNDVAVTLEERVKIANSNLADMFISIHNNKAIKKENGKDVLNTEVSGTEVFYTKYVEYNGKHYIYKGEVKEGNIVYVNIQDVEGNKLKVEKTKVKILEEDRRNLAKLVVDSIASLGFKNRGAKQSEYYVTRYTTMPSILIEAGFMSNPEELKKLTNSEMQQKIAFKIADAVYRYYEDVEKSNRLMNGFIKNLKLNISSRYIFVGQVVTLKLDGIENFDEFVYKVQIKKDGQVIYEKDYGNDFSINFNPDSEGFYDVNYFIKKKDSENEYDDKIGANFIVFKLPSIKSISADSEKVYVDKPIKIKADVENGSYDVMSYKFDVYLGQKLVTTVSNSDGILQYVPKAEGEYRVICYVKDKLSSSQFDDKKEIKFKVERQQETSRGASINDNDIKRLLYSRDLSMGSQGTDVTALQLALKKLGYYKANTTSLVFDNATYAAVTEFQKANALKDNGTVDRQTINKINELLMNLEVKNTSNQTNTTNSGTNIGVFNNSSQQLTYTRILKYGVSGQDVKKLQDALKKLGYLKITATTTYFGSSTKAAVVAFQKANKLPVADGMVDKSTINKINELLKKQATQNTANKVDTKGTTTPSRGNTSQTLVNNKIQLVYTRPLRLGTSGQDVKNLQEALKRLGYLKITTTTTFFGPSTETALRAFQSANKLTVDGIAGPNTIKVINQKLK
;
A
#
# COMPACT_ATOMS: atom_id res chain seq x y z
N MET A 1 -50.18 7.85 -51.76
CA MET A 1 -48.74 8.02 -51.41
C MET A 1 -48.48 8.96 -50.23
N LEU A 2 -49.13 10.14 -50.12
CA LEU A 2 -48.88 11.10 -49.03
C LEU A 2 -49.22 10.61 -47.60
N LYS A 3 -50.20 9.71 -47.44
CA LYS A 3 -50.56 9.12 -46.13
C LYS A 3 -49.60 8.01 -45.66
N PHE A 4 -48.86 7.39 -46.59
CA PHE A 4 -47.85 6.38 -46.26
C PHE A 4 -46.54 7.05 -45.82
N TYR A 5 -46.17 8.16 -46.46
CA TYR A 5 -45.03 8.98 -46.03
C TYR A 5 -45.24 9.58 -44.64
N ARG A 6 -46.43 10.10 -44.26
CA ARG A 6 -46.63 10.61 -42.88
C ARG A 6 -46.48 9.55 -41.77
N LYS A 7 -46.83 8.28 -42.03
CA LYS A 7 -46.62 7.19 -41.06
C LYS A 7 -45.17 6.72 -41.01
N VAL A 8 -44.47 6.70 -42.14
CA VAL A 8 -43.06 6.28 -42.21
C VAL A 8 -42.11 7.39 -41.70
N THR A 9 -42.43 8.67 -41.90
CA THR A 9 -41.65 9.79 -41.35
C THR A 9 -41.87 9.96 -39.84
N CYS A 10 -43.06 9.67 -39.30
CA CYS A 10 -43.27 9.59 -37.85
C CYS A 10 -42.58 8.37 -37.20
N LEU A 11 -42.49 7.23 -37.89
CA LEU A 11 -41.75 6.06 -37.39
C LEU A 11 -40.22 6.27 -37.42
N LEU A 12 -39.68 6.96 -38.44
CA LEU A 12 -38.24 7.24 -38.54
C LEU A 12 -37.78 8.37 -37.62
N ILE A 13 -38.65 9.34 -37.29
CA ILE A 13 -38.35 10.35 -36.25
C ILE A 13 -38.52 9.75 -34.84
N ALA A 14 -39.42 8.78 -34.64
CA ALA A 14 -39.52 8.02 -33.39
C ALA A 14 -38.35 7.03 -33.19
N MET A 15 -37.78 6.47 -34.26
CA MET A 15 -36.57 5.62 -34.19
C MET A 15 -35.25 6.39 -34.05
N LEU A 16 -35.23 7.71 -34.30
CA LEU A 16 -34.07 8.58 -34.07
C LEU A 16 -34.20 9.43 -32.78
N MET A 17 -35.29 9.25 -32.04
CA MET A 17 -35.47 9.66 -30.66
C MET A 17 -35.59 8.43 -29.75
N SER A 18 -34.78 7.39 -30.00
CA SER A 18 -34.27 6.62 -28.87
C SER A 18 -33.29 7.56 -28.16
N SER A 19 -33.84 8.52 -27.41
CA SER A 19 -33.14 9.07 -26.27
C SER A 19 -32.50 7.87 -25.61
N ASN A 20 -31.17 7.84 -25.57
CA ASN A 20 -30.49 7.06 -24.56
C ASN A 20 -31.05 7.63 -23.26
N ILE A 21 -32.15 7.05 -22.76
CA ILE A 21 -32.66 7.38 -21.44
C ILE A 21 -31.60 6.76 -20.53
N VAL A 22 -30.56 7.54 -20.27
CA VAL A 22 -29.60 7.31 -19.21
C VAL A 22 -30.43 7.43 -17.95
N PHE A 23 -31.04 6.31 -17.55
CA PHE A 23 -31.98 6.30 -16.45
C PHE A 23 -31.19 6.36 -15.14
N ALA A 24 -31.54 7.37 -14.34
CA ALA A 24 -30.97 7.81 -13.08
C ALA A 24 -30.76 6.74 -11.99
N GLY A 25 -29.52 6.59 -11.51
CA GLY A 25 -29.24 6.11 -10.15
C GLY A 25 -29.66 7.15 -9.10
N MET A 26 -29.63 6.80 -7.81
CA MET A 26 -30.06 7.72 -6.72
C MET A 26 -29.31 9.07 -6.73
N LEU A 27 -28.05 9.07 -7.16
CA LEU A 27 -27.24 10.29 -7.23
C LEU A 27 -27.17 10.88 -8.64
N ASP A 28 -27.98 10.41 -9.58
CA ASP A 28 -27.99 10.93 -10.94
C ASP A 28 -28.31 12.43 -10.98
N GLY A 29 -27.52 13.16 -11.75
CA GLY A 29 -27.58 14.61 -11.84
C GLY A 29 -27.16 15.36 -10.57
N LYS A 30 -26.75 14.68 -9.48
CA LYS A 30 -26.21 15.34 -8.29
C LYS A 30 -24.75 15.71 -8.52
N LYS A 31 -24.46 17.00 -8.45
CA LYS A 31 -23.10 17.54 -8.54
C LYS A 31 -22.44 17.50 -7.17
N ILE A 32 -21.48 16.60 -7.00
CA ILE A 32 -20.74 16.44 -5.74
C ILE A 32 -19.31 16.95 -5.93
N VAL A 33 -18.94 17.95 -5.14
CA VAL A 33 -17.58 18.47 -5.11
C VAL A 33 -16.76 17.69 -4.11
N LEU A 34 -15.67 17.08 -4.59
CA LEU A 34 -14.72 16.36 -3.77
C LEU A 34 -13.44 17.18 -3.61
N ASP A 35 -13.12 17.48 -2.36
CA ASP A 35 -11.99 18.27 -1.97
C ASP A 35 -10.91 17.41 -1.32
N ALA A 36 -9.82 17.18 -2.05
CA ALA A 36 -8.63 16.58 -1.47
C ALA A 36 -7.83 17.68 -0.76
N GLY A 37 -7.94 17.74 0.57
CA GLY A 37 -7.25 18.74 1.39
C GLY A 37 -5.77 18.85 1.02
N HIS A 38 -5.24 20.07 1.10
CA HIS A 38 -3.83 20.37 0.82
C HIS A 38 -3.46 20.14 -0.68
N GLY A 39 -2.19 19.95 -1.01
CA GLY A 39 -1.63 19.74 -2.36
C GLY A 39 -0.35 20.55 -2.65
N GLY A 40 0.40 20.17 -3.69
CA GLY A 40 1.57 20.94 -4.15
C GLY A 40 2.90 20.55 -3.48
N ASP A 41 4.01 21.14 -3.92
CA ASP A 41 5.36 20.69 -3.55
C ASP A 41 5.70 20.99 -2.06
N PRO A 42 6.15 20.00 -1.25
CA PRO A 42 6.62 20.24 0.13
C PRO A 42 7.75 21.26 0.27
N LYS A 43 8.49 21.55 -0.80
CA LYS A 43 9.60 22.52 -0.80
C LYS A 43 9.15 23.95 -1.07
N ILE A 44 7.93 24.14 -1.57
CA ILE A 44 7.41 25.44 -1.94
C ILE A 44 6.38 25.85 -0.89
N ARG A 45 6.70 26.82 -0.04
CA ARG A 45 5.67 27.43 0.83
C ARG A 45 4.88 28.46 0.06
N TYR A 46 5.55 29.50 -0.44
CA TYR A 46 5.04 30.45 -1.43
C TYR A 46 6.24 31.04 -2.16
N GLU A 47 6.48 30.68 -3.42
CA GLU A 47 7.61 31.20 -4.20
C GLU A 47 7.21 31.31 -5.67
N ASN A 48 7.46 32.47 -6.29
CA ASN A 48 7.12 32.74 -7.70
C ASN A 48 5.66 32.44 -8.07
N GLY A 49 4.72 32.76 -7.19
CA GLY A 49 3.28 32.51 -7.40
C GLY A 49 2.86 31.03 -7.26
N LYS A 50 3.78 30.13 -6.89
CA LYS A 50 3.45 28.73 -6.57
C LYS A 50 3.24 28.56 -5.07
N TYR A 51 2.16 27.87 -4.73
CA TYR A 51 1.79 27.52 -3.35
C TYR A 51 1.96 26.02 -3.14
N GLY A 52 2.50 25.61 -2.00
CA GLY A 52 2.56 24.22 -1.57
C GLY A 52 2.08 24.11 -0.13
N ASP A 53 1.09 23.24 0.07
CA ASP A 53 0.55 22.89 1.37
C ASP A 53 0.48 21.38 1.42
N VAL A 54 1.28 20.75 2.28
CA VAL A 54 1.29 19.27 2.35
C VAL A 54 0.43 18.72 3.49
N GLY A 55 -0.21 19.62 4.25
CA GLY A 55 -0.91 19.29 5.47
C GLY A 55 0.02 18.71 6.54
N ALA A 56 -0.54 17.84 7.37
CA ALA A 56 0.22 17.08 8.34
C ALA A 56 1.29 16.20 7.67
N SER A 57 2.39 15.99 8.39
CA SER A 57 3.43 15.04 7.99
C SER A 57 3.98 14.25 9.16
N VAL A 58 4.18 12.95 8.93
CA VAL A 58 4.75 11.98 9.90
C VAL A 58 5.62 11.00 9.11
N ASN A 59 6.90 10.83 9.49
CA ASN A 59 7.82 9.89 8.84
C ASN A 59 7.91 10.03 7.29
N ASN A 60 7.95 11.27 6.78
CA ASN A 60 7.91 11.61 5.35
C ASN A 60 6.65 11.14 4.58
N ILE A 61 5.59 10.77 5.31
CA ILE A 61 4.25 10.58 4.76
C ILE A 61 3.52 11.91 4.91
N TYR A 62 2.95 12.39 3.80
CA TYR A 62 2.23 13.66 3.73
C TYR A 62 0.73 13.42 3.63
N GLU A 63 -0.04 14.22 4.37
CA GLU A 63 -1.50 14.14 4.42
C GLU A 63 -2.13 14.26 3.03
N LYS A 64 -1.65 15.21 2.21
CA LYS A 64 -2.14 15.42 0.84
C LYS A 64 -2.17 14.15 -0.02
N ASN A 65 -1.25 13.20 0.22
CA ASN A 65 -1.14 11.96 -0.55
C ASN A 65 -2.21 10.95 -0.11
N ILE A 66 -2.56 10.94 1.18
CA ILE A 66 -3.64 10.12 1.71
C ILE A 66 -4.98 10.70 1.24
N ASN A 67 -5.15 12.02 1.36
CA ASN A 67 -6.38 12.73 0.98
C ASN A 67 -6.72 12.47 -0.49
N ILE A 68 -5.78 12.63 -1.42
CA ILE A 68 -6.05 12.42 -2.85
C ILE A 68 -6.33 10.96 -3.19
N ALA A 69 -5.67 10.01 -2.52
CA ALA A 69 -5.89 8.59 -2.75
C ALA A 69 -7.31 8.16 -2.31
N ILE A 70 -7.81 8.71 -1.19
CA ILE A 70 -9.20 8.50 -0.76
C ILE A 70 -10.18 9.17 -1.72
N VAL A 71 -9.92 10.41 -2.15
CA VAL A 71 -10.78 11.15 -3.09
C VAL A 71 -10.90 10.44 -4.44
N GLU A 72 -9.80 9.92 -5.00
CA GLU A 72 -9.82 9.16 -6.26
C GLU A 72 -10.68 7.88 -6.14
N LYS A 73 -10.59 7.19 -5.01
CA LYS A 73 -11.41 5.98 -4.77
C LYS A 73 -12.87 6.33 -4.55
N LEU A 74 -13.13 7.39 -3.79
CA LEU A 74 -14.49 7.88 -3.50
C LEU A 74 -15.19 8.33 -4.78
N SER A 75 -14.49 9.06 -5.64
CA SER A 75 -15.07 9.56 -6.89
C SER A 75 -15.49 8.44 -7.83
N ASN A 76 -14.69 7.37 -7.95
CA ASN A 76 -15.05 6.21 -8.78
C ASN A 76 -16.34 5.54 -8.28
N ILE A 77 -16.52 5.44 -6.96
CA ILE A 77 -17.74 4.84 -6.39
C ILE A 77 -18.95 5.75 -6.59
N LEU A 78 -18.81 7.06 -6.30
CA LEU A 78 -19.92 8.01 -6.45
C LEU A 78 -20.36 8.17 -7.90
N LYS A 79 -19.43 8.13 -8.87
CA LYS A 79 -19.77 8.11 -10.30
C LYS A 79 -20.59 6.88 -10.68
N ASN A 80 -20.28 5.72 -10.11
CA ASN A 80 -21.08 4.51 -10.33
C ASN A 80 -22.49 4.63 -9.73
N PHE A 81 -22.70 5.48 -8.72
CA PHE A 81 -24.02 5.83 -8.19
C PHE A 81 -24.75 6.92 -9.01
N GLY A 82 -24.14 7.41 -10.09
CA GLY A 82 -24.69 8.43 -10.99
C GLY A 82 -24.24 9.86 -10.69
N ALA A 83 -23.41 10.10 -9.66
CA ALA A 83 -23.02 11.45 -9.30
C ALA A 83 -22.06 12.10 -10.31
N ASP A 84 -22.30 13.38 -10.61
CA ASP A 84 -21.38 14.24 -11.35
C ASP A 84 -20.30 14.75 -10.40
N ILE A 85 -19.07 14.26 -10.55
CA ILE A 85 -17.96 14.63 -9.67
C ILE A 85 -17.18 15.82 -10.20
N ILE A 86 -17.01 16.81 -9.32
CA ILE A 86 -16.14 17.97 -9.54
C ILE A 86 -15.02 17.92 -8.50
N TYR A 87 -13.78 18.00 -8.93
CA TYR A 87 -12.65 18.04 -8.01
C TYR A 87 -12.21 19.47 -7.74
N THR A 88 -11.83 19.77 -6.51
CA THR A 88 -11.08 21.02 -6.24
C THR A 88 -9.66 20.94 -6.79
N ARG A 89 -9.04 19.75 -6.76
CA ARG A 89 -7.83 19.40 -7.51
C ARG A 89 -7.90 17.98 -8.06
N GLU A 90 -7.49 17.81 -9.30
CA GLU A 90 -7.53 16.52 -9.99
C GLU A 90 -6.58 15.48 -9.35
N PRO A 91 -6.96 14.18 -9.27
CA PRO A 91 -6.11 13.12 -8.72
C PRO A 91 -4.72 12.97 -9.36
N ASN A 92 -4.62 13.28 -10.65
CA ASN A 92 -3.37 13.21 -11.40
C ASN A 92 -2.58 14.54 -11.38
N ASN A 93 -3.03 15.54 -10.62
CA ASN A 93 -2.43 16.87 -10.57
C ASN A 93 -2.21 17.32 -9.12
N ASP A 94 -0.98 17.17 -8.63
CA ASP A 94 -0.59 17.55 -7.27
C ASP A 94 -0.31 19.05 -7.18
N VAL A 95 -1.37 19.85 -7.19
CA VAL A 95 -1.33 21.31 -6.98
C VAL A 95 -1.99 21.71 -5.66
N ALA A 96 -1.47 22.75 -5.02
CA ALA A 96 -2.14 23.37 -3.90
C ALA A 96 -3.27 24.26 -4.40
N VAL A 97 -4.45 24.16 -3.78
CA VAL A 97 -5.60 25.02 -4.06
C VAL A 97 -5.91 25.80 -2.78
N THR A 98 -6.10 27.11 -2.89
CA THR A 98 -6.43 27.96 -1.74
C THR A 98 -7.82 27.63 -1.20
N LEU A 99 -8.09 27.94 0.07
CA LEU A 99 -9.40 27.69 0.67
C LEU A 99 -10.52 28.46 -0.03
N GLU A 100 -10.24 29.68 -0.50
CA GLU A 100 -11.17 30.50 -1.28
C GLU A 100 -11.51 29.88 -2.63
N GLU A 101 -10.50 29.41 -3.37
CA GLU A 101 -10.74 28.78 -4.67
C GLU A 101 -11.52 27.46 -4.54
N ARG A 102 -11.25 26.66 -3.50
CA ARG A 102 -12.05 25.44 -3.20
C ARG A 102 -13.54 25.76 -3.04
N VAL A 103 -13.84 26.81 -2.29
CA VAL A 103 -15.22 27.29 -2.07
C VAL A 103 -15.83 27.84 -3.37
N LYS A 104 -15.06 28.63 -4.11
CA LYS A 104 -15.50 29.22 -5.38
C LYS A 104 -15.85 28.14 -6.40
N ILE A 105 -15.03 27.09 -6.51
CA ILE A 105 -15.32 25.92 -7.36
C ILE A 105 -16.68 25.33 -6.95
N ALA A 106 -16.92 25.11 -5.66
CA ALA A 106 -18.16 24.49 -5.20
C ALA A 106 -19.39 25.35 -5.48
N ASN A 107 -19.34 26.63 -5.11
CA ASN A 107 -20.46 27.55 -5.25
C ASN A 107 -20.75 27.89 -6.73
N SER A 108 -19.72 28.12 -7.54
CA SER A 108 -19.90 28.52 -8.95
C SER A 108 -20.43 27.38 -9.82
N ASN A 109 -20.17 26.13 -9.44
CA ASN A 109 -20.74 24.96 -10.12
C ASN A 109 -22.14 24.60 -9.65
N LEU A 110 -22.69 25.35 -8.67
CA LEU A 110 -23.99 25.06 -8.02
C LEU A 110 -24.04 23.62 -7.51
N ALA A 111 -22.98 23.20 -6.81
CA ALA A 111 -22.89 21.83 -6.31
C ALA A 111 -24.01 21.51 -5.31
N ASP A 112 -24.50 20.28 -5.34
CA ASP A 112 -25.50 19.76 -4.41
C ASP A 112 -24.86 19.35 -3.07
N MET A 113 -23.55 19.04 -3.07
CA MET A 113 -22.81 18.63 -1.89
C MET A 113 -21.31 18.96 -2.01
N PHE A 114 -20.67 19.26 -0.88
CA PHE A 114 -19.22 19.43 -0.78
C PHE A 114 -18.62 18.50 0.30
N ILE A 115 -17.62 17.71 -0.07
CA ILE A 115 -16.94 16.78 0.83
C ILE A 115 -15.43 17.05 0.80
N SER A 116 -14.88 17.49 1.92
CA SER A 116 -13.43 17.68 2.09
C SER A 116 -12.81 16.54 2.88
N ILE A 117 -11.74 15.94 2.35
CA ILE A 117 -11.02 14.81 2.97
C ILE A 117 -9.70 15.29 3.55
N HIS A 118 -9.51 15.01 4.83
CA HIS A 118 -8.34 15.32 5.66
C HIS A 118 -7.95 14.14 6.57
N ASN A 119 -6.74 14.22 7.13
CA ASN A 119 -6.28 13.32 8.19
C ASN A 119 -5.53 14.08 9.28
N ASN A 120 -6.00 13.91 10.51
CA ASN A 120 -5.59 14.74 11.63
C ASN A 120 -4.18 14.38 12.15
N LYS A 121 -3.59 15.24 12.97
CA LYS A 121 -2.32 15.03 13.66
C LYS A 121 -2.38 15.64 15.05
N ALA A 122 -2.32 14.79 16.07
CA ALA A 122 -2.28 15.24 17.45
C ALA A 122 -0.84 15.46 17.93
N ILE A 123 -0.63 16.55 18.67
CA ILE A 123 0.65 16.94 19.27
C ILE A 123 0.42 17.14 20.77
N LYS A 124 1.42 16.79 21.59
CA LYS A 124 1.48 17.11 23.02
C LYS A 124 2.81 17.78 23.36
N LYS A 125 2.85 18.47 24.50
CA LYS A 125 4.09 19.04 25.04
C LYS A 125 4.79 18.00 25.91
N GLU A 126 6.05 17.72 25.61
CA GLU A 126 6.96 16.95 26.47
C GLU A 126 8.23 17.76 26.69
N ASN A 127 8.57 18.05 27.95
CA ASN A 127 9.72 18.89 28.33
C ASN A 127 9.75 20.23 27.56
N GLY A 128 8.58 20.86 27.37
CA GLY A 128 8.41 22.12 26.64
C GLY A 128 8.47 22.02 25.11
N LYS A 129 8.74 20.83 24.55
CA LYS A 129 8.82 20.59 23.10
C LYS A 129 7.55 19.93 22.57
N ASP A 130 7.19 20.28 21.34
CA ASP A 130 6.11 19.60 20.62
C ASP A 130 6.57 18.22 20.18
N VAL A 131 5.83 17.20 20.61
CA VAL A 131 6.02 15.81 20.20
C VAL A 131 4.69 15.22 19.74
N LEU A 132 4.74 14.16 18.93
CA LEU A 132 3.52 13.49 18.48
C LEU A 132 2.77 12.92 19.67
N ASN A 133 1.47 13.18 19.72
CA ASN A 133 0.58 12.45 20.62
C ASN A 133 0.09 11.18 19.89
N THR A 134 0.74 10.06 20.18
CA THR A 134 0.49 8.77 19.54
C THR A 134 -0.75 8.04 20.08
N GLU A 135 -1.33 8.51 21.18
CA GLU A 135 -2.49 7.88 21.84
C GLU A 135 -3.82 8.37 21.26
N VAL A 136 -3.86 9.60 20.72
CA VAL A 136 -5.07 10.15 20.10
C VAL A 136 -5.32 9.47 18.77
N SER A 137 -6.52 8.90 18.64
CA SER A 137 -6.98 8.15 17.47
C SER A 137 -8.47 8.40 17.24
N GLY A 138 -8.93 8.04 16.04
CA GLY A 138 -10.31 8.02 15.64
C GLY A 138 -10.65 8.93 14.46
N THR A 139 -11.87 8.78 13.96
CA THR A 139 -12.44 9.64 12.91
C THR A 139 -13.34 10.71 13.53
N GLU A 140 -13.32 11.90 12.95
CA GLU A 140 -14.25 13.00 13.25
C GLU A 140 -14.69 13.68 11.96
N VAL A 141 -15.94 14.12 11.93
CA VAL A 141 -16.49 14.81 10.76
C VAL A 141 -17.06 16.14 11.20
N PHE A 142 -16.60 17.20 10.55
CA PHE A 142 -16.97 18.56 10.87
C PHE A 142 -18.00 19.10 9.89
N TYR A 143 -18.93 19.88 10.43
CA TYR A 143 -19.94 20.60 9.66
C TYR A 143 -20.09 22.02 10.23
N THR A 144 -20.63 22.93 9.43
CA THR A 144 -20.92 24.30 9.88
C THR A 144 -22.42 24.53 9.97
N LYS A 145 -22.84 25.22 11.02
CA LYS A 145 -24.22 25.66 11.25
C LYS A 145 -24.42 27.05 10.64
N TYR A 146 -25.44 27.18 9.79
CA TYR A 146 -25.79 28.45 9.16
C TYR A 146 -27.17 28.94 9.53
N VAL A 147 -27.36 30.22 9.25
CA VAL A 147 -28.65 30.90 9.33
C VAL A 147 -28.90 31.60 8.01
N GLU A 148 -30.02 31.28 7.37
CA GLU A 148 -30.53 32.04 6.24
C GLU A 148 -31.48 33.12 6.75
N TYR A 149 -31.23 34.37 6.36
CA TYR A 149 -32.03 35.53 6.73
C TYR A 149 -32.06 36.51 5.54
N ASN A 150 -33.26 36.94 5.13
CA ASN A 150 -33.47 37.82 3.97
C ASN A 150 -32.74 37.37 2.69
N GLY A 151 -32.73 36.05 2.43
CA GLY A 151 -32.06 35.46 1.27
C GLY A 151 -30.53 35.47 1.32
N LYS A 152 -29.92 35.78 2.48
CA LYS A 152 -28.47 35.73 2.70
C LYS A 152 -28.10 34.68 3.74
N HIS A 153 -26.91 34.08 3.58
CA HIS A 153 -26.35 33.14 4.55
C HIS A 153 -25.45 33.84 5.57
N TYR A 154 -25.64 33.48 6.84
CA TYR A 154 -24.86 33.97 7.97
C TYR A 154 -24.36 32.80 8.83
N ILE A 155 -23.25 33.02 9.53
CA ILE A 155 -22.68 32.11 10.52
C ILE A 155 -23.49 32.21 11.80
N TYR A 156 -23.95 31.09 12.34
CA TYR A 156 -24.62 31.04 13.64
C TYR A 156 -23.61 31.29 14.78
N LYS A 157 -23.87 32.26 15.66
CA LYS A 157 -23.01 32.64 16.81
C LYS A 157 -23.64 32.40 18.18
N GLY A 158 -24.77 31.72 18.22
CA GLY A 158 -25.47 31.39 19.46
C GLY A 158 -26.87 31.98 19.53
N GLU A 159 -27.61 31.56 20.55
CA GLU A 159 -28.95 32.06 20.87
C GLU A 159 -28.90 32.81 22.20
N VAL A 160 -29.67 33.90 22.28
CA VAL A 160 -29.89 34.66 23.51
C VAL A 160 -31.39 34.81 23.74
N LYS A 161 -31.85 34.57 24.96
CA LYS A 161 -33.24 34.75 25.34
C LYS A 161 -33.39 36.11 26.04
N GLU A 162 -34.26 36.96 25.50
CA GLU A 162 -34.60 38.26 26.09
C GLU A 162 -36.13 38.30 26.30
N GLY A 163 -36.56 38.19 27.56
CA GLY A 163 -37.96 37.97 27.90
C GLY A 163 -38.48 36.64 27.34
N ASN A 164 -39.56 36.69 26.56
CA ASN A 164 -40.18 35.52 25.91
C ASN A 164 -39.67 35.28 24.48
N ILE A 165 -38.79 36.14 23.96
CA ILE A 165 -38.29 36.05 22.59
C ILE A 165 -36.89 35.45 22.59
N VAL A 166 -36.66 34.50 21.68
CA VAL A 166 -35.33 33.94 21.41
C VAL A 166 -34.75 34.65 20.20
N TYR A 167 -33.59 35.25 20.37
CA TYR A 167 -32.81 35.85 19.29
C TYR A 167 -31.65 34.94 18.92
N VAL A 168 -31.32 34.92 17.63
CA VAL A 168 -30.14 34.28 17.09
C VAL A 168 -29.11 35.37 16.76
N ASN A 169 -27.93 35.24 17.35
CA ASN A 169 -26.78 36.04 16.98
C ASN A 169 -26.17 35.42 15.72
N ILE A 170 -26.03 36.23 14.67
CA ILE A 170 -25.50 35.80 13.38
C ILE A 170 -24.35 36.71 12.95
N GLN A 171 -23.41 36.18 12.17
CA GLN A 171 -22.27 36.93 11.64
C GLN A 171 -22.19 36.76 10.12
N ASP A 172 -22.01 37.84 9.37
CA ASP A 172 -21.77 37.76 7.94
C ASP A 172 -20.32 37.38 7.60
N VAL A 173 -20.03 37.27 6.31
CA VAL A 173 -18.71 36.89 5.80
C VAL A 173 -17.61 37.93 6.08
N GLU A 174 -17.99 39.20 6.26
CA GLU A 174 -17.11 40.34 6.59
C GLU A 174 -16.88 40.48 8.09
N GLY A 175 -17.63 39.73 8.90
CA GLY A 175 -17.52 39.71 10.35
C GLY A 175 -18.53 40.60 11.08
N ASN A 176 -19.43 41.28 10.36
CA ASN A 176 -20.48 42.10 10.97
C ASN A 176 -21.48 41.19 11.68
N LYS A 177 -21.86 41.59 12.90
CA LYS A 177 -22.77 40.82 13.74
C LYS A 177 -24.18 41.41 13.70
N LEU A 178 -25.18 40.55 13.59
CA LEU A 178 -26.59 40.90 13.67
C LEU A 178 -27.28 40.06 14.75
N LYS A 179 -28.32 40.61 15.35
CA LYS A 179 -29.21 39.91 16.29
C LYS A 179 -30.59 39.88 15.67
N VAL A 180 -31.12 38.68 15.39
CA VAL A 180 -32.39 38.50 14.67
C VAL A 180 -33.28 37.55 15.46
N GLU A 181 -34.59 37.83 15.52
CA GLU A 181 -35.54 36.91 16.15
C GLU A 181 -35.50 35.52 15.48
N LYS A 182 -35.47 34.45 16.27
CA LYS A 182 -35.33 33.07 15.79
C LYS A 182 -36.44 32.66 14.82
N THR A 183 -37.64 33.21 14.97
CA THR A 183 -38.79 32.95 14.09
C THR A 183 -38.64 33.55 12.70
N LYS A 184 -37.72 34.51 12.51
CA LYS A 184 -37.49 35.21 11.23
C LYS A 184 -36.35 34.60 10.41
N VAL A 185 -35.74 33.54 10.90
CA VAL A 185 -34.56 32.93 10.26
C VAL A 185 -34.77 31.45 10.01
N LYS A 186 -34.09 30.91 9.00
CA LYS A 186 -34.02 29.47 8.74
C LYS A 186 -32.64 28.95 9.14
N ILE A 187 -32.59 28.09 10.14
CA ILE A 187 -31.34 27.47 10.60
C ILE A 187 -31.03 26.27 9.71
N LEU A 188 -29.92 26.32 8.98
CA LEU A 188 -29.47 25.25 8.08
C LEU A 188 -28.41 24.40 8.77
N GLU A 189 -28.86 23.46 9.61
CA GLU A 189 -27.97 22.57 10.39
C GLU A 189 -28.23 21.10 10.11
N GLU A 190 -29.51 20.70 10.04
CA GLU A 190 -29.93 19.32 10.11
C GLU A 190 -29.32 18.45 9.02
N ASP A 191 -29.40 18.88 7.76
CA ASP A 191 -28.82 18.17 6.62
C ASP A 191 -27.32 17.90 6.79
N ARG A 192 -26.56 18.92 7.18
CA ARG A 192 -25.10 18.83 7.33
C ARG A 192 -24.71 17.95 8.50
N ARG A 193 -25.42 18.07 9.62
CA ARG A 193 -25.21 17.25 10.82
C ARG A 193 -25.56 15.79 10.55
N ASN A 194 -26.67 15.53 9.86
CA ASN A 194 -27.12 14.18 9.53
C ASN A 194 -26.12 13.50 8.60
N LEU A 195 -25.68 14.18 7.54
CA LEU A 195 -24.61 13.69 6.65
C LEU A 195 -23.31 13.42 7.44
N ALA A 196 -22.86 14.37 8.25
CA ALA A 196 -21.64 14.21 9.05
C ALA A 196 -21.73 13.00 10.01
N LYS A 197 -22.89 12.80 10.62
CA LYS A 197 -23.16 11.67 11.52
C LYS A 197 -23.12 10.35 10.77
N LEU A 198 -23.77 10.27 9.61
CA LEU A 198 -23.75 9.06 8.77
C LEU A 198 -22.33 8.69 8.38
N VAL A 199 -21.51 9.67 7.98
CA VAL A 199 -20.13 9.45 7.57
C VAL A 199 -19.24 9.01 8.74
N VAL A 200 -19.28 9.70 9.88
CA VAL A 200 -18.42 9.36 11.03
C VAL A 200 -18.75 7.98 11.59
N ASP A 201 -20.04 7.62 11.68
CA ASP A 201 -20.50 6.31 12.14
C ASP A 201 -20.03 5.21 11.15
N SER A 202 -20.07 5.50 9.85
CA SER A 202 -19.67 4.57 8.80
C SER A 202 -18.16 4.33 8.77
N ILE A 203 -17.31 5.36 8.89
CA ILE A 203 -15.84 5.19 8.96
C ILE A 203 -15.45 4.49 10.27
N ALA A 204 -16.08 4.82 11.39
CA ALA A 204 -15.81 4.19 12.68
C ALA A 204 -16.04 2.67 12.66
N SER A 205 -16.98 2.17 11.84
CA SER A 205 -17.22 0.74 11.66
C SER A 205 -16.00 -0.05 11.13
N LEU A 206 -15.01 0.64 10.54
CA LEU A 206 -13.73 0.06 10.09
C LEU A 206 -12.69 -0.08 11.22
N GLY A 207 -13.12 0.11 12.47
CA GLY A 207 -12.26 0.03 13.65
C GLY A 207 -11.47 1.30 13.94
N PHE A 208 -11.96 2.45 13.49
CA PHE A 208 -11.52 3.77 13.98
C PHE A 208 -12.38 4.15 15.19
N LYS A 209 -11.78 4.82 16.19
CA LYS A 209 -12.58 5.36 17.30
C LYS A 209 -13.57 6.40 16.75
N ASN A 210 -14.84 6.28 17.11
CA ASN A 210 -15.83 7.29 16.75
C ASN A 210 -15.65 8.52 17.65
N ARG A 211 -15.30 9.67 17.06
CA ARG A 211 -15.17 10.95 17.80
C ARG A 211 -16.32 11.91 17.51
N GLY A 212 -17.31 11.48 16.72
CA GLY A 212 -18.56 12.17 16.48
C GLY A 212 -18.52 13.21 15.34
N ALA A 213 -19.73 13.63 14.97
CA ALA A 213 -19.96 14.78 14.11
C ALA A 213 -19.87 16.07 14.95
N LYS A 214 -19.09 17.05 14.52
CA LYS A 214 -18.77 18.25 15.31
C LYS A 214 -19.05 19.52 14.54
N GLN A 215 -19.68 20.48 15.21
CA GLN A 215 -19.80 21.82 14.65
C GLN A 215 -18.45 22.54 14.71
N SER A 216 -18.03 23.10 13.58
CA SER A 216 -16.82 23.92 13.45
C SER A 216 -17.00 24.96 12.35
N GLU A 217 -16.14 25.98 12.34
CA GLU A 217 -16.15 27.10 11.39
C GLU A 217 -14.98 27.02 10.39
N TYR A 218 -14.61 25.80 9.98
CA TYR A 218 -13.59 25.62 8.94
C TYR A 218 -13.97 26.39 7.67
N TYR A 219 -13.00 27.05 7.05
CA TYR A 219 -13.25 27.96 5.93
C TYR A 219 -14.08 27.30 4.81
N VAL A 220 -13.69 26.09 4.39
CA VAL A 220 -14.35 25.38 3.28
C VAL A 220 -15.78 24.97 3.63
N THR A 221 -16.08 24.58 4.86
CA THR A 221 -17.47 24.25 5.26
C THR A 221 -18.29 25.48 5.62
N ARG A 222 -17.63 26.63 5.88
CA ARG A 222 -18.21 27.92 6.29
C ARG A 222 -18.53 28.86 5.13
N TYR A 223 -17.94 28.73 3.96
CA TYR A 223 -18.26 29.60 2.81
C TYR A 223 -18.94 28.87 1.63
N THR A 224 -19.16 27.56 1.74
CA THR A 224 -19.98 26.78 0.80
C THR A 224 -21.49 26.98 1.04
N THR A 225 -22.29 27.08 -0.01
CA THR A 225 -23.74 27.32 0.10
C THR A 225 -24.60 26.06 0.19
N MET A 226 -24.04 24.89 -0.11
CA MET A 226 -24.70 23.58 -0.10
C MET A 226 -24.37 22.77 1.17
N PRO A 227 -25.01 21.61 1.42
CA PRO A 227 -24.56 20.68 2.46
C PRO A 227 -23.07 20.36 2.31
N SER A 228 -22.27 20.65 3.35
CA SER A 228 -20.82 20.54 3.31
C SER A 228 -20.26 19.92 4.58
N ILE A 229 -19.27 19.04 4.41
CA ILE A 229 -18.57 18.38 5.51
C ILE A 229 -17.05 18.35 5.26
N LEU A 230 -16.29 18.35 6.35
CA LEU A 230 -14.86 18.08 6.38
C LEU A 230 -14.61 16.82 7.21
N ILE A 231 -13.99 15.82 6.60
CA ILE A 231 -13.77 14.50 7.18
C ILE A 231 -12.32 14.40 7.61
N GLU A 232 -12.08 14.18 8.89
CA GLU A 232 -10.82 13.64 9.40
C GLU A 232 -10.96 12.12 9.48
N ALA A 233 -10.39 11.41 8.51
CA ALA A 233 -10.57 9.96 8.42
C ALA A 233 -9.84 9.19 9.54
N GLY A 234 -8.78 9.77 10.10
CA GLY A 234 -8.02 9.23 11.22
C GLY A 234 -6.87 10.16 11.63
N PHE A 235 -6.06 9.75 12.61
CA PHE A 235 -4.89 10.51 13.09
C PHE A 235 -3.58 9.92 12.56
N MET A 236 -2.88 10.67 11.71
CA MET A 236 -1.53 10.32 11.22
C MET A 236 -0.48 10.20 12.33
N SER A 237 -0.71 10.85 13.48
CA SER A 237 0.17 10.74 14.65
C SER A 237 0.05 9.40 15.37
N ASN A 238 -1.07 8.67 15.22
CA ASN A 238 -1.23 7.34 15.78
C ASN A 238 -0.61 6.28 14.86
N PRO A 239 0.35 5.46 15.33
CA PRO A 239 1.06 4.51 14.48
C PRO A 239 0.17 3.44 13.82
N GLU A 240 -0.88 2.99 14.50
CA GLU A 240 -1.80 1.98 13.96
C GLU A 240 -2.74 2.60 12.91
N GLU A 241 -3.24 3.80 13.16
CA GLU A 241 -4.05 4.52 12.16
C GLU A 241 -3.19 4.96 10.98
N LEU A 242 -1.94 5.39 11.16
CA LEU A 242 -1.06 5.70 10.03
C LEU A 242 -0.86 4.50 9.09
N LYS A 243 -0.71 3.27 9.64
CA LYS A 243 -0.68 2.03 8.85
C LYS A 243 -1.98 1.80 8.09
N LYS A 244 -3.13 2.05 8.74
CA LYS A 244 -4.46 1.96 8.10
C LYS A 244 -4.63 2.99 6.99
N LEU A 245 -4.36 4.26 7.27
CA LEU A 245 -4.55 5.39 6.36
C LEU A 245 -3.63 5.33 5.13
N THR A 246 -2.46 4.71 5.23
CA THR A 246 -1.54 4.50 4.10
C THR A 246 -1.77 3.18 3.34
N ASN A 247 -2.65 2.31 3.84
CA ASN A 247 -2.99 1.06 3.19
C ASN A 247 -4.09 1.29 2.13
N SER A 248 -3.83 0.90 0.88
CA SER A 248 -4.75 1.16 -0.24
C SER A 248 -6.10 0.44 -0.13
N GLU A 249 -6.14 -0.74 0.48
CA GLU A 249 -7.38 -1.49 0.72
C GLU A 249 -8.24 -0.80 1.79
N MET A 250 -7.61 -0.32 2.86
CA MET A 250 -8.31 0.46 3.88
C MET A 250 -8.79 1.81 3.34
N GLN A 251 -8.01 2.49 2.50
CA GLN A 251 -8.48 3.70 1.79
C GLN A 251 -9.71 3.40 0.92
N GLN A 252 -9.75 2.22 0.28
CA GLN A 252 -10.93 1.77 -0.49
C GLN A 252 -12.14 1.56 0.42
N LYS A 253 -11.94 0.94 1.58
CA LYS A 253 -12.98 0.73 2.60
C LYS A 253 -13.51 2.07 3.12
N ILE A 254 -12.63 3.04 3.43
CA ILE A 254 -13.02 4.39 3.85
C ILE A 254 -13.83 5.09 2.76
N ALA A 255 -13.34 5.12 1.52
CA ALA A 255 -14.03 5.72 0.38
C ALA A 255 -15.43 5.12 0.19
N PHE A 256 -15.54 3.79 0.29
CA PHE A 256 -16.83 3.10 0.21
C PHE A 256 -17.80 3.50 1.32
N LYS A 257 -17.33 3.54 2.58
CA LYS A 257 -18.16 3.93 3.72
C LYS A 257 -18.64 5.38 3.62
N ILE A 258 -17.84 6.27 3.03
CA ILE A 258 -18.27 7.64 2.72
C ILE A 258 -19.34 7.64 1.62
N ALA A 259 -19.13 6.91 0.53
CA ALA A 259 -20.10 6.84 -0.58
C ALA A 259 -21.45 6.26 -0.15
N ASP A 260 -21.46 5.17 0.63
CA ASP A 260 -22.70 4.60 1.18
C ASP A 260 -23.42 5.58 2.12
N ALA A 261 -22.68 6.33 2.94
CA ALA A 261 -23.26 7.36 3.80
C ALA A 261 -23.89 8.51 2.99
N VAL A 262 -23.25 8.94 1.89
CA VAL A 262 -23.80 9.94 0.96
C VAL A 262 -25.07 9.42 0.29
N TYR A 263 -25.05 8.17 -0.17
CA TYR A 263 -26.22 7.53 -0.76
C TYR A 263 -27.40 7.49 0.22
N ARG A 264 -27.16 7.03 1.46
CA ARG A 264 -28.17 6.99 2.54
C ARG A 264 -28.71 8.36 2.90
N TYR A 265 -27.86 9.39 2.88
CA TYR A 265 -28.31 10.76 3.08
C TYR A 265 -29.33 11.18 2.01
N TYR A 266 -29.04 10.93 0.73
CA TYR A 266 -29.99 11.25 -0.33
C TYR A 266 -31.24 10.38 -0.31
N GLU A 267 -31.17 9.12 0.13
CA GLU A 267 -32.37 8.32 0.38
C GLU A 267 -33.31 8.97 1.41
N ASP A 268 -32.75 9.48 2.52
CA ASP A 268 -33.54 10.16 3.55
C ASP A 268 -34.15 11.47 3.03
N VAL A 269 -33.41 12.20 2.19
CA VAL A 269 -33.90 13.41 1.50
C VAL A 269 -35.05 13.06 0.55
N GLU A 270 -34.88 12.06 -0.32
CA GLU A 270 -35.90 11.63 -1.28
C GLU A 270 -37.15 11.09 -0.58
N LYS A 271 -36.98 10.35 0.51
CA LYS A 271 -38.10 9.88 1.35
C LYS A 271 -38.89 11.05 1.92
N SER A 272 -38.22 12.10 2.39
CA SER A 272 -38.86 13.30 2.93
C SER A 272 -39.60 14.08 1.84
N ASN A 273 -38.99 14.25 0.66
CA ASN A 273 -39.60 14.91 -0.48
C ASN A 273 -40.86 14.16 -0.97
N ARG A 274 -40.79 12.83 -1.04
CA ARG A 274 -41.89 11.96 -1.45
C ARG A 274 -43.10 12.04 -0.51
N LEU A 275 -42.89 12.12 0.81
CA LEU A 275 -43.98 12.30 1.76
C LEU A 275 -44.78 13.59 1.51
N MET A 276 -44.12 14.63 1.01
CA MET A 276 -44.74 15.92 0.70
C MET A 276 -45.37 15.96 -0.69
N ASN A 277 -44.65 15.47 -1.71
CA ASN A 277 -44.95 15.75 -3.12
C ASN A 277 -45.19 14.48 -3.97
N GLY A 278 -44.98 13.29 -3.42
CA GLY A 278 -45.07 12.04 -4.18
C GLY A 278 -46.51 11.69 -4.58
N PHE A 279 -46.67 11.09 -5.76
CA PHE A 279 -47.96 10.57 -6.22
C PHE A 279 -48.48 9.48 -5.27
N ILE A 280 -47.61 8.52 -4.90
CA ILE A 280 -47.83 7.59 -3.79
C ILE A 280 -46.94 8.02 -2.62
N LYS A 281 -47.53 8.72 -1.65
CA LYS A 281 -46.81 9.36 -0.53
C LYS A 281 -46.06 8.39 0.38
N ASN A 282 -46.65 7.22 0.64
CA ASN A 282 -46.10 6.22 1.56
C ASN A 282 -45.25 5.14 0.87
N LEU A 283 -45.02 5.25 -0.44
CA LEU A 283 -44.31 4.26 -1.24
C LEU A 283 -42.92 3.97 -0.70
N LYS A 284 -42.61 2.69 -0.52
CA LYS A 284 -41.31 2.20 -0.07
C LYS A 284 -40.88 1.01 -0.93
N LEU A 285 -39.57 0.90 -1.14
CA LEU A 285 -38.93 -0.27 -1.70
C LEU A 285 -38.09 -0.94 -0.61
N ASN A 286 -38.60 -2.05 -0.09
CA ASN A 286 -37.91 -2.86 0.90
C ASN A 286 -36.94 -3.81 0.21
N ILE A 287 -35.68 -3.82 0.67
CA ILE A 287 -34.63 -4.73 0.22
C ILE A 287 -34.28 -5.65 1.40
N SER A 288 -34.25 -6.97 1.19
CA SER A 288 -33.95 -7.94 2.25
C SER A 288 -32.57 -7.73 2.89
N SER A 289 -31.56 -7.36 2.09
CA SER A 289 -30.27 -6.89 2.56
C SER A 289 -29.62 -5.96 1.54
N ARG A 290 -29.03 -4.87 2.01
CA ARG A 290 -28.23 -3.95 1.17
C ARG A 290 -26.86 -4.51 0.81
N TYR A 291 -26.35 -5.45 1.59
CA TYR A 291 -25.03 -6.02 1.42
C TYR A 291 -25.15 -7.54 1.36
N ILE A 292 -24.77 -8.11 0.23
CA ILE A 292 -24.89 -9.55 -0.01
C ILE A 292 -23.64 -10.07 -0.71
N PHE A 293 -23.50 -11.39 -0.77
CA PHE A 293 -22.48 -12.05 -1.55
C PHE A 293 -23.04 -12.55 -2.89
N VAL A 294 -22.17 -12.70 -3.88
CA VAL A 294 -22.50 -13.33 -5.18
C VAL A 294 -23.21 -14.66 -4.94
N GLY A 295 -24.34 -14.88 -5.63
CA GLY A 295 -25.15 -16.08 -5.48
C GLY A 295 -26.20 -16.03 -4.36
N GLN A 296 -26.20 -15.01 -3.49
CA GLN A 296 -27.24 -14.84 -2.48
C GLN A 296 -28.45 -14.08 -3.05
N VAL A 297 -29.65 -14.60 -2.78
CA VAL A 297 -30.90 -13.98 -3.23
C VAL A 297 -31.16 -12.68 -2.46
N VAL A 298 -31.45 -11.61 -3.19
CA VAL A 298 -32.03 -10.38 -2.66
C VAL A 298 -33.51 -10.30 -3.01
N THR A 299 -34.35 -10.05 -2.01
CA THR A 299 -35.78 -9.82 -2.20
C THR A 299 -36.03 -8.33 -2.26
N LEU A 300 -36.70 -7.89 -3.31
CA LEU A 300 -37.09 -6.52 -3.57
C LEU A 300 -38.61 -6.47 -3.51
N LYS A 301 -39.17 -5.69 -2.59
CA LYS A 301 -40.62 -5.65 -2.35
C LYS A 301 -41.12 -4.22 -2.17
N LEU A 302 -42.10 -3.83 -2.98
CA LEU A 302 -42.82 -2.58 -2.78
C LEU A 302 -43.78 -2.68 -1.59
N ASP A 303 -43.94 -1.57 -0.89
CA ASP A 303 -44.80 -1.40 0.26
C ASP A 303 -45.35 0.04 0.31
N GLY A 304 -46.37 0.28 1.14
CA GLY A 304 -46.99 1.60 1.30
C GLY A 304 -47.84 2.05 0.12
N ILE A 305 -48.36 1.10 -0.67
CA ILE A 305 -49.35 1.31 -1.72
C ILE A 305 -50.72 0.85 -1.19
N GLU A 306 -51.72 1.71 -1.27
CA GLU A 306 -53.12 1.32 -1.05
C GLU A 306 -53.71 0.83 -2.38
N ASN A 307 -54.59 -0.17 -2.35
CA ASN A 307 -55.21 -0.77 -3.55
C ASN A 307 -54.19 -1.21 -4.62
N PHE A 308 -53.27 -2.12 -4.27
CA PHE A 308 -52.27 -2.67 -5.20
C PHE A 308 -52.85 -3.13 -6.55
N ASP A 309 -54.11 -3.59 -6.57
CA ASP A 309 -54.79 -4.07 -7.78
C ASP A 309 -55.10 -2.97 -8.81
N GLU A 310 -55.01 -1.68 -8.47
CA GLU A 310 -55.21 -0.57 -9.42
C GLU A 310 -53.95 -0.27 -10.25
N PHE A 311 -52.81 -0.81 -9.84
CA PHE A 311 -51.51 -0.50 -10.42
C PHE A 311 -50.90 -1.70 -11.15
N VAL A 312 -49.96 -1.40 -12.04
CA VAL A 312 -49.01 -2.33 -12.64
C VAL A 312 -47.59 -1.84 -12.38
N TYR A 313 -46.68 -2.80 -12.27
CA TYR A 313 -45.32 -2.59 -11.80
C TYR A 313 -44.33 -3.12 -12.82
N LYS A 314 -43.36 -2.28 -13.18
CA LYS A 314 -42.17 -2.67 -13.95
C LYS A 314 -40.96 -2.53 -13.04
N VAL A 315 -40.04 -3.49 -13.10
CA VAL A 315 -38.79 -3.44 -12.33
C VAL A 315 -37.59 -3.60 -13.25
N GLN A 316 -36.61 -2.74 -13.04
CA GLN A 316 -35.29 -2.80 -13.69
C GLN A 316 -34.22 -2.92 -12.62
N ILE A 317 -33.27 -3.83 -12.83
CA ILE A 317 -32.04 -3.91 -12.04
C ILE A 317 -30.89 -3.60 -12.99
N LYS A 318 -30.07 -2.65 -12.57
CA LYS A 318 -28.89 -2.21 -13.30
C LYS A 318 -27.63 -2.58 -12.56
N LYS A 319 -26.56 -2.76 -13.32
CA LYS A 319 -25.19 -2.87 -12.83
C LYS A 319 -24.31 -1.96 -13.66
N ASP A 320 -23.52 -1.12 -12.99
CA ASP A 320 -22.62 -0.16 -13.65
C ASP A 320 -23.35 0.69 -14.72
N GLY A 321 -24.57 1.15 -14.40
CA GLY A 321 -25.45 1.93 -15.28
C GLY A 321 -26.19 1.15 -16.36
N GLN A 322 -25.87 -0.13 -16.59
CA GLN A 322 -26.48 -0.97 -17.61
C GLN A 322 -27.63 -1.79 -17.03
N VAL A 323 -28.79 -1.82 -17.70
CA VAL A 323 -29.90 -2.71 -17.32
C VAL A 323 -29.48 -4.15 -17.61
N ILE A 324 -29.42 -4.97 -16.57
CA ILE A 324 -29.06 -6.39 -16.65
C ILE A 324 -30.26 -7.32 -16.39
N TYR A 325 -31.33 -6.77 -15.82
CA TYR A 325 -32.58 -7.47 -15.60
C TYR A 325 -33.72 -6.48 -15.73
N GLU A 326 -34.76 -6.89 -16.46
CA GLU A 326 -35.99 -6.15 -16.61
C GLU A 326 -37.17 -7.12 -16.55
N LYS A 327 -38.19 -6.73 -15.80
CA LYS A 327 -39.50 -7.36 -15.85
C LYS A 327 -40.52 -6.27 -16.15
N ASP A 328 -41.19 -6.43 -17.29
CA ASP A 328 -42.16 -5.46 -17.78
C ASP A 328 -43.43 -5.40 -16.91
N TYR A 329 -44.29 -4.43 -17.18
CA TYR A 329 -45.49 -4.14 -16.40
C TYR A 329 -46.36 -5.38 -16.14
N GLY A 330 -46.54 -5.71 -14.87
CA GLY A 330 -47.43 -6.75 -14.39
C GLY A 330 -47.91 -6.48 -12.96
N ASN A 331 -48.51 -7.47 -12.30
CA ASN A 331 -49.01 -7.32 -10.93
C ASN A 331 -47.95 -7.62 -9.85
N ASP A 332 -46.73 -7.96 -10.26
CA ASP A 332 -45.67 -8.38 -9.33
C ASP A 332 -44.98 -7.19 -8.67
N PHE A 333 -45.40 -6.88 -7.45
CA PHE A 333 -44.79 -5.85 -6.59
C PHE A 333 -43.64 -6.40 -5.71
N SER A 334 -43.25 -7.66 -5.92
CA SER A 334 -42.14 -8.31 -5.22
C SER A 334 -41.37 -9.23 -6.18
N ILE A 335 -40.03 -9.16 -6.17
CA ILE A 335 -39.17 -10.06 -6.93
C ILE A 335 -38.02 -10.59 -6.06
N ASN A 336 -37.54 -11.77 -6.41
CA ASN A 336 -36.29 -12.33 -5.93
C ASN A 336 -35.27 -12.24 -7.06
N PHE A 337 -34.12 -11.62 -6.78
CA PHE A 337 -33.02 -11.51 -7.73
C PHE A 337 -31.78 -12.20 -7.17
N ASN A 338 -31.08 -12.95 -8.02
CA ASN A 338 -29.85 -13.62 -7.65
C ASN A 338 -28.68 -13.04 -8.50
N PRO A 339 -27.84 -12.17 -7.93
CA PRO A 339 -26.71 -11.59 -8.66
C PRO A 339 -25.62 -12.64 -8.92
N ASP A 340 -25.14 -12.67 -10.16
CA ASP A 340 -24.11 -13.58 -10.64
C ASP A 340 -22.68 -13.01 -10.50
N SER A 341 -22.55 -11.75 -10.10
CA SER A 341 -21.28 -11.03 -10.11
C SER A 341 -21.24 -9.95 -9.04
N GLU A 342 -20.04 -9.58 -8.59
CA GLU A 342 -19.86 -8.51 -7.62
C GLU A 342 -20.06 -7.13 -8.26
N GLY A 343 -20.43 -6.15 -7.46
CA GLY A 343 -20.58 -4.77 -7.90
C GLY A 343 -21.73 -4.04 -7.24
N PHE A 344 -22.02 -2.86 -7.78
CA PHE A 344 -23.11 -2.01 -7.34
C PHE A 344 -24.33 -2.25 -8.23
N TYR A 345 -25.48 -2.45 -7.59
CA TYR A 345 -26.72 -2.74 -8.28
C TYR A 345 -27.77 -1.69 -7.92
N ASP A 346 -28.33 -1.04 -8.94
CA ASP A 346 -29.42 -0.10 -8.79
C ASP A 346 -30.72 -0.78 -9.17
N VAL A 347 -31.74 -0.64 -8.32
CA VAL A 347 -33.09 -1.15 -8.54
C VAL A 347 -33.99 0.04 -8.80
N ASN A 348 -34.80 -0.06 -9.85
CA ASN A 348 -35.83 0.92 -10.18
C ASN A 348 -37.16 0.19 -10.33
N TYR A 349 -38.15 0.61 -9.56
CA TYR A 349 -39.55 0.24 -9.75
C TYR A 349 -40.29 1.40 -10.38
N PHE A 350 -41.00 1.12 -11.45
CA PHE A 350 -41.93 2.03 -12.11
C PHE A 350 -43.34 1.56 -11.82
N ILE A 351 -44.18 2.47 -11.37
CA ILE A 351 -45.56 2.20 -10.95
C ILE A 351 -46.47 3.00 -11.88
N LYS A 352 -47.48 2.34 -12.41
CA LYS A 352 -48.44 2.96 -13.31
C LYS A 352 -49.85 2.48 -12.98
N LYS A 353 -50.84 3.38 -12.95
CA LYS A 353 -52.25 3.00 -12.91
C LYS A 353 -52.62 2.27 -14.19
N LYS A 354 -53.49 1.26 -14.09
CA LYS A 354 -53.86 0.41 -15.23
C LYS A 354 -54.45 1.17 -16.42
N ASP A 355 -55.10 2.30 -16.16
CA ASP A 355 -55.74 3.18 -17.13
C ASP A 355 -54.86 4.39 -17.55
N SER A 356 -53.66 4.54 -16.99
CA SER A 356 -52.77 5.66 -17.33
C SER A 356 -52.04 5.45 -18.67
N GLU A 357 -52.04 6.50 -19.48
CA GLU A 357 -51.28 6.59 -20.74
C GLU A 357 -49.81 7.00 -20.54
N ASN A 358 -49.43 7.42 -19.32
CA ASN A 358 -48.06 7.80 -19.00
C ASN A 358 -47.13 6.58 -19.12
N GLU A 359 -45.82 6.81 -19.29
CA GLU A 359 -44.83 5.72 -19.19
C GLU A 359 -44.87 5.11 -17.78
N TYR A 360 -44.96 5.96 -16.75
CA TYR A 360 -45.20 5.62 -15.35
C TYR A 360 -45.87 6.81 -14.65
N ASP A 361 -46.60 6.56 -13.56
CA ASP A 361 -47.19 7.60 -12.71
C ASP A 361 -46.35 7.86 -11.46
N ASP A 362 -45.57 6.86 -11.03
CA ASP A 362 -44.61 7.01 -9.95
C ASP A 362 -43.39 6.09 -10.16
N LYS A 363 -42.28 6.40 -9.50
CA LYS A 363 -41.04 5.63 -9.57
C LYS A 363 -40.32 5.64 -8.22
N ILE A 364 -39.82 4.50 -7.78
CA ILE A 364 -38.93 4.42 -6.60
C ILE A 364 -37.66 3.64 -6.93
N GLY A 365 -36.53 4.11 -6.42
CA GLY A 365 -35.23 3.47 -6.59
C GLY A 365 -34.61 3.09 -5.25
N ALA A 366 -33.72 2.10 -5.30
CA ALA A 366 -32.86 1.71 -4.19
C ALA A 366 -31.61 1.01 -4.73
N ASN A 367 -30.63 0.71 -3.88
CA ASN A 367 -29.44 -0.01 -4.27
C ASN A 367 -29.10 -1.15 -3.31
N PHE A 368 -28.32 -2.09 -3.82
CA PHE A 368 -27.63 -3.09 -3.01
C PHE A 368 -26.26 -3.37 -3.63
N ILE A 369 -25.39 -3.97 -2.82
CA ILE A 369 -23.99 -4.15 -3.13
C ILE A 369 -23.66 -5.62 -2.96
N VAL A 370 -23.07 -6.18 -4.01
CA VAL A 370 -22.72 -7.59 -4.08
C VAL A 370 -21.22 -7.71 -3.97
N PHE A 371 -20.76 -8.45 -2.96
CA PHE A 371 -19.36 -8.76 -2.74
C PHE A 371 -19.05 -10.18 -3.19
N LYS A 372 -17.80 -10.47 -3.56
CA LYS A 372 -17.32 -11.85 -3.53
C LYS A 372 -17.10 -12.31 -2.10
N LEU A 373 -17.39 -13.57 -1.81
CA LEU A 373 -17.02 -14.20 -0.54
C LEU A 373 -15.51 -14.09 -0.33
N PRO A 374 -15.04 -13.87 0.90
CA PRO A 374 -13.62 -13.82 1.18
C PRO A 374 -12.99 -15.19 0.87
N SER A 375 -11.79 -15.18 0.29
CA SER A 375 -11.04 -16.40 0.00
C SER A 375 -9.58 -16.25 0.41
N ILE A 376 -9.03 -17.32 1.00
CA ILE A 376 -7.64 -17.38 1.44
C ILE A 376 -6.76 -17.77 0.24
N LYS A 377 -6.16 -16.78 -0.45
CA LYS A 377 -5.20 -17.01 -1.54
C LYS A 377 -4.04 -17.87 -1.10
N SER A 378 -3.48 -17.58 0.07
CA SER A 378 -2.34 -18.32 0.61
C SER A 378 -2.25 -18.18 2.11
N ILE A 379 -1.56 -19.13 2.73
CA ILE A 379 -1.05 -18.99 4.09
C ILE A 379 0.46 -19.12 3.98
N SER A 380 1.19 -18.21 4.62
CA SER A 380 2.65 -18.16 4.55
C SER A 380 3.26 -18.03 5.94
N ALA A 381 4.36 -18.73 6.16
CA ALA A 381 5.21 -18.54 7.32
C ALA A 381 6.32 -17.53 7.01
N ASP A 382 6.77 -16.79 8.02
CA ASP A 382 7.90 -15.86 7.91
C ASP A 382 9.28 -16.54 7.89
N SER A 383 9.34 -17.85 8.13
CA SER A 383 10.54 -18.67 8.06
C SER A 383 10.29 -20.00 7.35
N GLU A 384 11.23 -20.40 6.48
CA GLU A 384 11.23 -21.72 5.83
C GLU A 384 11.61 -22.84 6.80
N LYS A 385 12.43 -22.52 7.82
CA LYS A 385 12.85 -23.46 8.86
C LYS A 385 12.26 -23.05 10.20
N VAL A 386 11.60 -23.99 10.86
CA VAL A 386 10.93 -23.74 12.13
C VAL A 386 11.59 -24.60 13.19
N TYR A 387 11.93 -23.97 14.31
CA TYR A 387 12.63 -24.64 15.39
C TYR A 387 11.80 -24.63 16.67
N VAL A 388 11.95 -25.68 17.47
CA VAL A 388 11.38 -25.75 18.82
C VAL A 388 11.77 -24.49 19.62
N ASP A 389 10.81 -23.94 20.34
CA ASP A 389 10.93 -22.73 21.17
C ASP A 389 11.31 -21.44 20.44
N LYS A 390 11.28 -21.42 19.10
CA LYS A 390 11.43 -20.19 18.30
C LYS A 390 10.08 -19.72 17.76
N PRO A 391 9.75 -18.42 17.88
CA PRO A 391 8.50 -17.91 17.34
C PRO A 391 8.47 -18.03 15.83
N ILE A 392 7.30 -18.36 15.31
CA ILE A 392 6.95 -18.32 13.90
C ILE A 392 5.72 -17.43 13.72
N LYS A 393 5.71 -16.63 12.66
CA LYS A 393 4.55 -15.85 12.23
C LYS A 393 3.94 -16.50 11.00
N ILE A 394 2.67 -16.85 11.09
CA ILE A 394 1.89 -17.40 9.99
C ILE A 394 0.83 -16.37 9.61
N LYS A 395 0.83 -15.94 8.36
CA LYS A 395 -0.09 -14.93 7.83
C LYS A 395 -1.00 -15.54 6.77
N ALA A 396 -2.30 -15.28 6.89
CA ALA A 396 -3.28 -15.50 5.83
C ALA A 396 -3.28 -14.31 4.87
N ASP A 397 -3.16 -14.60 3.57
CA ASP A 397 -3.38 -13.66 2.48
C ASP A 397 -4.79 -13.89 1.94
N VAL A 398 -5.71 -12.98 2.23
CA VAL A 398 -7.13 -13.07 1.88
C VAL A 398 -7.47 -12.05 0.82
N GLU A 399 -8.29 -12.45 -0.14
CA GLU A 399 -8.94 -11.56 -1.09
C GLU A 399 -10.44 -11.55 -0.91
N ASN A 400 -11.07 -10.54 -1.51
CA ASN A 400 -12.51 -10.34 -1.48
C ASN A 400 -13.01 -10.16 -0.05
N GLY A 401 -14.28 -10.51 0.18
CA GLY A 401 -14.99 -10.15 1.39
C GLY A 401 -15.63 -8.77 1.27
N SER A 402 -16.53 -8.51 2.20
CA SER A 402 -17.14 -7.21 2.37
C SER A 402 -16.13 -6.20 2.90
N TYR A 403 -16.55 -4.94 2.94
CA TYR A 403 -15.80 -3.88 3.58
C TYR A 403 -16.08 -3.77 5.10
N ASP A 404 -16.65 -4.80 5.73
CA ASP A 404 -16.83 -4.90 7.18
C ASP A 404 -15.69 -5.72 7.83
N VAL A 405 -15.84 -6.06 9.10
CA VAL A 405 -14.83 -6.76 9.91
C VAL A 405 -14.67 -8.21 9.44
N MET A 406 -13.44 -8.57 9.08
CA MET A 406 -13.01 -9.95 8.89
C MET A 406 -12.56 -10.54 10.22
N SER A 407 -12.83 -11.82 10.42
CA SER A 407 -12.36 -12.60 11.56
C SER A 407 -11.66 -13.86 11.08
N TYR A 408 -10.63 -14.26 11.83
CA TYR A 408 -9.79 -15.40 11.50
C TYR A 408 -9.72 -16.34 12.68
N LYS A 409 -9.69 -17.63 12.39
CA LYS A 409 -9.42 -18.68 13.36
C LYS A 409 -8.28 -19.55 12.85
N PHE A 410 -7.30 -19.83 13.69
CA PHE A 410 -6.17 -20.71 13.39
C PHE A 410 -6.22 -21.91 14.31
N ASP A 411 -6.44 -23.10 13.76
CA ASP A 411 -6.30 -24.36 14.49
C ASP A 411 -4.90 -24.95 14.21
N VAL A 412 -4.09 -25.10 15.25
CA VAL A 412 -2.70 -25.59 15.18
C VAL A 412 -2.65 -27.04 15.65
N TYR A 413 -2.20 -27.94 14.79
CA TYR A 413 -2.06 -29.37 15.07
C TYR A 413 -0.60 -29.79 15.08
N LEU A 414 -0.26 -30.74 15.96
CA LEU A 414 0.96 -31.54 15.92
C LEU A 414 0.56 -32.98 15.58
N GLY A 415 0.93 -33.44 14.38
CA GLY A 415 0.33 -34.64 13.80
C GLY A 415 -1.19 -34.49 13.68
N GLN A 416 -1.95 -35.37 14.33
CA GLN A 416 -3.43 -35.32 14.39
C GLN A 416 -3.97 -34.59 15.62
N LYS A 417 -3.13 -34.27 16.61
CA LYS A 417 -3.56 -33.67 17.87
C LYS A 417 -3.69 -32.16 17.72
N LEU A 418 -4.88 -31.61 18.00
CA LEU A 418 -5.06 -30.16 18.14
C LEU A 418 -4.27 -29.67 19.36
N VAL A 419 -3.36 -28.73 19.14
CA VAL A 419 -2.50 -28.14 20.16
C VAL A 419 -3.08 -26.84 20.68
N THR A 420 -3.59 -25.99 19.79
CA THR A 420 -4.23 -24.72 20.17
C THR A 420 -5.14 -24.19 19.07
N THR A 421 -6.07 -23.32 19.47
CA THR A 421 -6.89 -22.51 18.57
C THR A 421 -6.69 -21.03 18.92
N VAL A 422 -6.40 -20.21 17.92
CA VAL A 422 -6.20 -18.76 18.09
C VAL A 422 -7.14 -18.02 17.14
N SER A 423 -7.89 -17.05 17.66
CA SER A 423 -8.75 -16.19 16.84
C SER A 423 -8.27 -14.75 16.88
N ASN A 424 -8.33 -14.05 15.74
CA ASN A 424 -7.95 -12.64 15.62
C ASN A 424 -8.68 -11.95 14.46
N SER A 425 -8.40 -10.67 14.26
CA SER A 425 -8.96 -9.84 13.16
C SER A 425 -7.92 -9.43 12.11
N ASP A 426 -6.65 -9.75 12.33
CA ASP A 426 -5.53 -9.32 11.47
C ASP A 426 -5.00 -10.44 10.55
N GLY A 427 -5.52 -11.67 10.70
CA GLY A 427 -5.12 -12.82 9.89
C GLY A 427 -3.69 -13.28 10.18
N ILE A 428 -3.17 -12.99 11.38
CA ILE A 428 -1.80 -13.31 11.76
C ILE A 428 -1.78 -14.19 13.00
N LEU A 429 -1.30 -15.42 12.85
CA LEU A 429 -0.94 -16.28 13.97
C LEU A 429 0.52 -16.03 14.35
N GLN A 430 0.76 -15.69 15.62
CA GLN A 430 2.09 -15.80 16.24
C GLN A 430 2.10 -17.05 17.12
N TYR A 431 3.01 -17.98 16.85
CA TYR A 431 3.05 -19.27 17.54
C TYR A 431 4.48 -19.65 17.92
N VAL A 432 4.64 -20.35 19.04
CA VAL A 432 5.94 -20.90 19.48
C VAL A 432 5.77 -22.41 19.66
N PRO A 433 6.29 -23.24 18.74
CA PRO A 433 6.15 -24.68 18.83
C PRO A 433 6.98 -25.23 20.00
N LYS A 434 6.41 -26.19 20.73
CA LYS A 434 6.99 -26.76 21.95
C LYS A 434 7.53 -28.17 21.79
N ALA A 435 7.35 -28.77 20.63
CA ALA A 435 7.84 -30.11 20.32
C ALA A 435 8.29 -30.18 18.86
N GLU A 436 9.13 -31.17 18.57
CA GLU A 436 9.47 -31.53 17.18
C GLU A 436 8.31 -32.26 16.52
N GLY A 437 8.27 -32.19 15.20
CA GLY A 437 7.36 -32.99 14.39
C GLY A 437 6.69 -32.19 13.28
N GLU A 438 5.75 -32.85 12.61
CA GLU A 438 4.96 -32.26 11.54
C GLU A 438 3.81 -31.46 12.14
N TYR A 439 3.85 -30.15 11.92
CA TYR A 439 2.78 -29.23 12.29
C TYR A 439 1.89 -28.95 11.09
N ARG A 440 0.60 -28.79 11.39
CA ARG A 440 -0.42 -28.42 10.42
C ARG A 440 -1.26 -27.30 11.00
N VAL A 441 -1.35 -26.18 10.29
CA VAL A 441 -2.15 -25.03 10.70
C VAL A 441 -3.26 -24.82 9.69
N ILE A 442 -4.51 -24.86 10.16
CA ILE A 442 -5.68 -24.52 9.35
C ILE A 442 -6.12 -23.13 9.73
N CYS A 443 -6.09 -22.20 8.77
CA CYS A 443 -6.73 -20.90 8.93
C CYS A 443 -8.14 -20.96 8.34
N TYR A 444 -9.11 -20.41 9.05
CA TYR A 444 -10.46 -20.16 8.60
C TYR A 444 -10.67 -18.65 8.58
N VAL A 445 -11.32 -18.14 7.54
CA VAL A 445 -11.74 -16.74 7.44
C VAL A 445 -13.26 -16.67 7.52
N LYS A 446 -13.77 -15.64 8.20
CA LYS A 446 -15.19 -15.32 8.28
C LYS A 446 -15.39 -13.82 8.11
N ASP A 447 -16.28 -13.47 7.19
CA ASP A 447 -16.91 -12.17 7.07
C ASP A 447 -18.08 -12.05 8.03
N LYS A 448 -18.15 -10.90 8.69
CA LYS A 448 -19.23 -10.56 9.60
C LYS A 448 -20.60 -10.55 8.92
N LEU A 449 -20.67 -10.18 7.64
CA LEU A 449 -21.93 -10.18 6.89
C LEU A 449 -22.37 -11.58 6.45
N SER A 450 -21.46 -12.55 6.46
CA SER A 450 -21.79 -13.92 6.06
C SER A 450 -22.57 -14.65 7.14
N SER A 451 -23.60 -15.39 6.75
CA SER A 451 -24.35 -16.30 7.62
C SER A 451 -23.62 -17.63 7.84
N SER A 452 -22.61 -17.95 7.02
CA SER A 452 -21.80 -19.16 7.17
C SER A 452 -20.96 -19.12 8.44
N GLN A 453 -20.66 -20.30 9.01
CA GLN A 453 -19.75 -20.41 10.16
C GLN A 453 -18.33 -19.93 9.81
N PHE A 454 -17.85 -20.27 8.60
CA PHE A 454 -16.63 -19.77 7.97
C PHE A 454 -16.87 -19.71 6.46
N ASP A 455 -16.20 -18.77 5.79
CA ASP A 455 -16.38 -18.54 4.35
C ASP A 455 -15.34 -19.26 3.50
N ASP A 456 -14.13 -19.39 4.03
CA ASP A 456 -13.07 -20.18 3.40
C ASP A 456 -12.12 -20.72 4.47
N LYS A 457 -11.36 -21.76 4.12
CA LYS A 457 -10.29 -22.30 4.94
C LYS A 457 -9.12 -22.75 4.09
N LYS A 458 -7.92 -22.61 4.63
CA LYS A 458 -6.70 -23.09 3.98
C LYS A 458 -5.74 -23.64 5.00
N GLU A 459 -4.85 -24.51 4.53
CA GLU A 459 -3.91 -25.23 5.38
C GLU A 459 -2.47 -24.94 4.95
N ILE A 460 -1.60 -24.82 5.94
CA ILE A 460 -0.15 -24.89 5.77
C ILE A 460 0.40 -26.02 6.64
N LYS A 461 1.36 -26.78 6.09
CA LYS A 461 2.13 -27.78 6.84
C LYS A 461 3.58 -27.32 6.91
N PHE A 462 4.21 -27.55 8.04
CA PHE A 462 5.64 -27.32 8.21
C PHE A 462 6.20 -28.27 9.25
N LYS A 463 7.47 -28.62 9.09
CA LYS A 463 8.20 -29.43 10.04
C LYS A 463 8.88 -28.53 11.06
N VAL A 464 8.70 -28.87 12.34
CA VAL A 464 9.46 -28.28 13.43
C VAL A 464 10.56 -29.26 13.80
N GLU A 465 11.79 -28.78 13.76
CA GLU A 465 12.98 -29.54 14.13
C GLU A 465 13.54 -28.94 15.42
N ARG A 466 14.21 -29.72 16.26
CA ARG A 466 15.19 -29.10 17.15
C ARG A 466 16.19 -28.43 16.24
N GLN A 467 16.62 -27.26 16.65
CA GLN A 467 17.82 -26.70 16.07
C GLN A 467 18.93 -27.72 16.34
N GLN A 468 19.24 -28.59 15.38
CA GLN A 468 20.50 -29.29 15.39
C GLN A 468 21.54 -28.20 15.50
N GLU A 469 22.44 -28.32 16.48
CA GLU A 469 23.65 -27.54 16.50
C GLU A 469 24.43 -27.92 15.24
N THR A 470 24.05 -27.37 14.09
CA THR A 470 24.90 -27.33 12.90
C THR A 470 25.91 -26.24 13.18
N SER A 471 26.77 -26.49 14.17
CA SER A 471 28.16 -26.23 13.96
C SER A 471 28.50 -26.96 12.65
N ARG A 472 28.64 -26.22 11.56
CA ARG A 472 29.28 -26.74 10.36
C ARG A 472 30.69 -27.12 10.77
N GLY A 473 30.86 -28.36 11.21
CA GLY A 473 32.13 -29.06 11.22
C GLY A 473 32.60 -29.16 9.78
N ALA A 474 33.27 -28.12 9.30
CA ALA A 474 34.49 -28.38 8.55
C ALA A 474 35.50 -28.82 9.61
N SER A 475 36.06 -30.02 9.46
CA SER A 475 37.25 -30.50 10.17
C SER A 475 38.21 -29.32 10.43
N ILE A 476 38.26 -28.81 11.67
CA ILE A 476 39.16 -27.72 12.02
C ILE A 476 40.46 -28.37 12.48
N ASN A 477 41.40 -28.56 11.54
CA ASN A 477 42.80 -28.76 11.89
C ASN A 477 43.36 -27.45 12.44
N ASP A 478 44.25 -27.53 13.44
CA ASP A 478 44.92 -26.40 14.13
C ASP A 478 45.52 -25.35 13.18
N ASN A 479 45.82 -25.73 11.93
CA ASN A 479 46.52 -24.90 10.95
C ASN A 479 45.60 -23.99 10.10
N ASP A 480 44.28 -24.16 10.12
CA ASP A 480 43.37 -23.54 9.12
C ASP A 480 42.37 -22.50 9.64
N ILE A 481 42.39 -22.12 10.93
CA ILE A 481 41.54 -21.00 11.39
C ILE A 481 42.09 -19.67 10.85
N LYS A 482 41.46 -19.22 9.75
CA LYS A 482 41.69 -17.91 9.11
C LYS A 482 40.62 -16.87 9.52
N ARG A 483 39.44 -17.34 9.96
CA ARG A 483 38.31 -16.50 10.38
C ARG A 483 37.27 -17.28 11.20
N LEU A 484 36.72 -16.66 12.25
CA LEU A 484 35.52 -17.09 12.95
C LEU A 484 34.25 -16.70 12.16
N LEU A 485 33.37 -17.67 11.95
CA LEU A 485 32.04 -17.45 11.36
C LEU A 485 31.06 -17.07 12.49
N TYR A 486 30.60 -15.83 12.48
CA TYR A 486 29.69 -15.28 13.49
C TYR A 486 28.25 -15.79 13.29
N SER A 487 27.77 -16.64 14.19
CA SER A 487 26.40 -17.19 14.17
C SER A 487 25.53 -16.69 15.33
N ARG A 488 26.14 -16.30 16.47
CA ARG A 488 25.50 -15.81 17.70
C ARG A 488 26.55 -15.21 18.65
N ASP A 489 26.08 -14.55 19.72
CA ASP A 489 26.95 -14.16 20.84
C ASP A 489 27.31 -15.38 21.69
N LEU A 490 28.54 -15.45 22.18
CA LEU A 490 29.03 -16.53 23.05
C LEU A 490 29.38 -15.97 24.42
N SER A 491 29.01 -16.68 25.48
CA SER A 491 29.30 -16.32 26.86
C SER A 491 29.51 -17.58 27.70
N MET A 492 29.90 -17.42 28.97
CA MET A 492 30.06 -18.53 29.92
C MET A 492 28.87 -19.51 29.85
N GLY A 493 29.17 -20.80 29.68
CA GLY A 493 28.17 -21.87 29.55
C GLY A 493 27.66 -22.11 28.13
N SER A 494 28.04 -21.29 27.13
CA SER A 494 27.78 -21.59 25.72
C SER A 494 28.46 -22.89 25.30
N GLN A 495 27.81 -23.70 24.47
CA GLN A 495 28.38 -24.96 23.97
C GLN A 495 28.30 -25.03 22.45
N GLY A 496 29.27 -25.68 21.79
CA GLY A 496 29.30 -25.92 20.35
C GLY A 496 30.69 -25.75 19.73
N THR A 497 30.87 -26.16 18.47
CA THR A 497 32.18 -26.00 17.79
C THR A 497 32.52 -24.55 17.48
N ASP A 498 31.55 -23.63 17.57
CA ASP A 498 31.79 -22.18 17.50
C ASP A 498 32.58 -21.70 18.73
N VAL A 499 32.36 -22.32 19.89
CA VAL A 499 33.20 -22.15 21.08
C VAL A 499 34.58 -22.74 20.88
N THR A 500 34.69 -23.96 20.33
CA THR A 500 36.01 -24.56 20.04
C THR A 500 36.80 -23.71 19.04
N ALA A 501 36.14 -23.19 17.99
CA ALA A 501 36.77 -22.30 17.03
C ALA A 501 37.22 -20.99 17.69
N LEU A 502 36.41 -20.40 18.57
CA LEU A 502 36.77 -19.24 19.36
C LEU A 502 37.99 -19.51 20.25
N GLN A 503 38.02 -20.64 20.97
CA GLN A 503 39.14 -21.03 21.82
C GLN A 503 40.43 -21.21 21.00
N LEU A 504 40.35 -21.88 19.85
CA LEU A 504 41.47 -22.06 18.92
C LEU A 504 41.96 -20.71 18.36
N ALA A 505 41.04 -19.81 17.98
CA ALA A 505 41.37 -18.46 17.53
C ALA A 505 42.09 -17.65 18.62
N LEU A 506 41.57 -17.68 19.85
CA LEU A 506 42.18 -17.01 20.99
C LEU A 506 43.52 -17.66 21.37
N LYS A 507 43.67 -18.97 21.20
CA LYS A 507 44.93 -19.70 21.40
C LYS A 507 45.98 -19.24 20.40
N LYS A 508 45.61 -19.16 19.12
CA LYS A 508 46.47 -18.64 18.03
C LYS A 508 46.86 -17.17 18.22
N LEU A 509 46.00 -16.39 18.87
CA LEU A 509 46.26 -15.00 19.26
C LEU A 509 47.00 -14.86 20.60
N GLY A 510 47.28 -15.96 21.32
CA GLY A 510 48.02 -15.98 22.58
C GLY A 510 47.19 -15.72 23.85
N TYR A 511 45.86 -15.64 23.75
CA TYR A 511 44.97 -15.33 24.87
C TYR A 511 44.37 -16.57 25.55
N TYR A 512 44.29 -17.71 24.86
CA TYR A 512 43.78 -18.96 25.44
C TYR A 512 44.94 -19.88 25.84
N LYS A 513 45.11 -20.10 27.16
CA LYS A 513 46.29 -20.76 27.75
C LYS A 513 46.08 -22.24 28.06
N ALA A 514 44.88 -22.78 27.87
CA ALA A 514 44.61 -24.19 28.13
C ALA A 514 45.21 -25.08 27.02
N ASN A 515 45.69 -26.27 27.41
CA ASN A 515 46.37 -27.20 26.51
C ASN A 515 45.43 -27.78 25.45
N THR A 516 44.18 -28.04 25.82
CA THR A 516 43.13 -28.60 24.95
C THR A 516 41.96 -27.62 24.82
N THR A 517 41.33 -27.59 23.65
CA THR A 517 40.05 -26.91 23.45
C THR A 517 38.89 -27.86 23.76
N SER A 518 37.75 -27.30 24.16
CA SER A 518 36.52 -28.00 24.48
C SER A 518 35.37 -27.48 23.63
N LEU A 519 34.23 -28.18 23.66
CA LEU A 519 32.99 -27.66 23.10
C LEU A 519 32.32 -26.63 24.03
N VAL A 520 32.86 -26.38 25.22
CA VAL A 520 32.18 -25.63 26.28
C VAL A 520 32.92 -24.34 26.59
N PHE A 521 32.17 -23.24 26.66
CA PHE A 521 32.70 -21.93 27.01
C PHE A 521 32.81 -21.90 28.53
N ASP A 522 33.92 -22.45 29.01
CA ASP A 522 34.26 -22.64 30.41
C ASP A 522 35.01 -21.43 31.01
N ASN A 523 35.40 -21.56 32.28
CA ASN A 523 36.15 -20.53 33.00
C ASN A 523 37.45 -20.13 32.29
N ALA A 524 38.13 -21.06 31.63
CA ALA A 524 39.35 -20.78 30.87
C ALA A 524 39.04 -19.94 29.61
N THR A 525 37.93 -20.23 28.93
CA THR A 525 37.47 -19.49 27.76
C THR A 525 37.04 -18.08 28.13
N TYR A 526 36.31 -17.94 29.25
CA TYR A 526 35.91 -16.64 29.78
C TYR A 526 37.11 -15.77 30.18
N ALA A 527 38.12 -16.35 30.82
CA ALA A 527 39.36 -15.66 31.13
C ALA A 527 40.08 -15.18 29.86
N ALA A 528 40.19 -16.04 28.84
CA ALA A 528 40.81 -15.69 27.56
C ALA A 528 40.06 -14.57 26.83
N VAL A 529 38.73 -14.60 26.82
CA VAL A 529 37.90 -13.57 26.19
C VAL A 529 38.01 -12.23 26.92
N THR A 530 37.93 -12.23 28.25
CA THR A 530 38.06 -11.00 29.04
C THR A 530 39.47 -10.41 28.92
N GLU A 531 40.52 -11.24 28.91
CA GLU A 531 41.91 -10.82 28.65
C GLU A 531 42.06 -10.23 27.24
N PHE A 532 41.48 -10.87 26.22
CA PHE A 532 41.45 -10.35 24.86
C PHE A 532 40.73 -9.02 24.74
N GLN A 533 39.55 -8.89 25.34
CA GLN A 533 38.73 -7.68 25.32
C GLN A 533 39.47 -6.51 25.97
N LYS A 534 40.07 -6.72 27.15
CA LYS A 534 40.89 -5.73 27.85
C LYS A 534 42.07 -5.26 26.99
N ALA A 535 42.81 -6.21 26.41
CA ALA A 535 43.98 -5.90 25.58
C ALA A 535 43.64 -5.13 24.30
N ASN A 536 42.38 -5.16 23.85
CA ASN A 536 41.92 -4.54 22.61
C ASN A 536 40.94 -3.37 22.81
N ALA A 537 40.87 -2.81 24.03
CA ALA A 537 39.98 -1.70 24.38
C ALA A 537 38.50 -1.96 24.03
N LEU A 538 38.05 -3.21 24.22
CA LEU A 538 36.65 -3.61 24.11
C LEU A 538 36.01 -3.68 25.49
N LYS A 539 34.67 -3.74 25.53
CA LYS A 539 33.92 -3.99 26.77
C LYS A 539 34.29 -5.37 27.32
N ASP A 540 34.87 -5.43 28.52
CA ASP A 540 35.44 -6.63 29.15
C ASP A 540 34.42 -7.47 29.92
N ASN A 541 33.24 -7.65 29.34
CA ASN A 541 32.13 -8.36 29.97
C ASN A 541 32.18 -9.89 29.78
N GLY A 542 33.24 -10.41 29.15
CA GLY A 542 33.43 -11.84 28.89
C GLY A 542 32.41 -12.45 27.94
N THR A 543 31.57 -11.62 27.33
CA THR A 543 30.64 -12.00 26.28
C THR A 543 31.25 -11.66 24.94
N VAL A 544 31.44 -12.67 24.12
CA VAL A 544 31.92 -12.57 22.76
C VAL A 544 30.76 -12.11 21.88
N ASP A 545 30.57 -10.80 21.88
CA ASP A 545 29.62 -10.13 21.02
C ASP A 545 30.21 -9.85 19.63
N ARG A 546 29.40 -9.20 18.78
CA ARG A 546 29.82 -8.82 17.43
C ARG A 546 31.09 -7.94 17.40
N GLN A 547 31.29 -7.07 18.38
CA GLN A 547 32.48 -6.21 18.41
C GLN A 547 33.73 -7.04 18.70
N THR A 548 33.61 -7.97 19.63
CA THR A 548 34.66 -8.91 20.03
C THR A 548 35.07 -9.82 18.87
N ILE A 549 34.12 -10.46 18.17
CA ILE A 549 34.45 -11.35 17.04
C ILE A 549 35.09 -10.61 15.87
N ASN A 550 34.64 -9.39 15.58
CA ASN A 550 35.26 -8.59 14.53
C ASN A 550 36.74 -8.29 14.84
N LYS A 551 37.05 -7.99 16.09
CA LYS A 551 38.42 -7.71 16.51
C LYS A 551 39.29 -8.97 16.50
N ILE A 552 38.75 -10.12 16.91
CA ILE A 552 39.45 -11.42 16.82
C ILE A 552 39.79 -11.72 15.35
N ASN A 553 38.82 -11.58 14.45
CA ASN A 553 39.01 -11.83 13.03
C ASN A 553 40.02 -10.86 12.37
N GLU A 554 40.01 -9.59 12.78
CA GLU A 554 41.00 -8.61 12.34
C GLU A 554 42.43 -9.03 12.72
N LEU A 555 42.64 -9.48 13.96
CA LEU A 555 43.97 -9.85 14.44
C LEU A 555 44.47 -11.18 13.89
N LEU A 556 43.58 -12.18 13.72
CA LEU A 556 43.93 -13.44 13.05
C LEU A 556 44.44 -13.20 11.62
N MET A 557 43.82 -12.25 10.91
CA MET A 557 44.27 -11.86 9.58
C MET A 557 45.61 -11.11 9.59
N ASN A 558 45.86 -10.25 10.57
CA ASN A 558 47.14 -9.54 10.68
C ASN A 558 48.32 -10.48 10.96
N LEU A 559 48.08 -11.60 11.65
CA LEU A 559 49.07 -12.66 11.85
C LEU A 559 49.43 -13.36 10.53
N GLU A 560 48.47 -13.59 9.63
CA GLU A 560 48.75 -14.21 8.32
C GLU A 560 49.58 -13.29 7.40
N VAL A 561 49.33 -11.97 7.44
CA VAL A 561 50.05 -10.98 6.62
C VAL A 561 51.52 -10.87 7.04
N LYS A 562 51.82 -10.92 8.35
CA LYS A 562 53.22 -10.94 8.85
C LYS A 562 53.99 -12.19 8.44
N ASN A 563 53.31 -13.32 8.29
CA ASN A 563 53.94 -14.58 7.86
C ASN A 563 54.15 -14.64 6.33
N THR A 564 53.48 -13.80 5.54
CA THR A 564 53.69 -13.73 4.07
C THR A 564 54.75 -12.70 3.66
N SER A 565 55.16 -11.79 4.55
CA SER A 565 56.19 -10.76 4.29
C SER A 565 57.63 -11.20 4.54
N ASN A 566 57.89 -12.48 4.87
CA ASN A 566 59.24 -13.02 5.08
C ASN A 566 59.86 -13.70 3.83
N GLN A 567 59.30 -13.50 2.64
CA GLN A 567 59.96 -13.80 1.38
C GLN A 567 60.04 -12.54 0.52
N THR A 568 61.03 -11.69 0.84
CA THR A 568 61.95 -10.96 -0.06
C THR A 568 62.50 -9.75 0.71
N ASN A 569 63.72 -9.90 1.24
CA ASN A 569 64.54 -8.77 1.68
C ASN A 569 65.37 -8.26 0.50
N THR A 570 65.20 -6.99 0.13
CA THR A 570 66.30 -6.08 -0.21
C THR A 570 65.89 -4.64 0.11
N THR A 571 66.50 -4.09 1.16
CA THR A 571 66.91 -2.69 1.39
C THR A 571 66.04 -1.54 0.83
N ASN A 572 65.31 -0.84 1.71
CA ASN A 572 65.67 0.53 2.13
C ASN A 572 64.69 1.09 3.17
N SER A 573 65.27 1.60 4.27
CA SER A 573 64.62 2.43 5.27
C SER A 573 64.38 3.85 4.74
N GLY A 574 63.33 4.50 5.24
CA GLY A 574 63.21 5.96 5.23
C GLY A 574 62.06 6.52 4.38
N THR A 575 61.00 6.94 5.09
CA THR A 575 60.22 8.18 4.88
C THR A 575 60.17 8.76 3.46
N ASN A 576 59.01 8.68 2.79
CA ASN A 576 58.25 9.86 2.33
C ASN A 576 57.02 9.48 1.48
N ILE A 577 55.94 10.24 1.75
CA ILE A 577 55.01 10.90 0.82
C ILE A 577 54.62 10.16 -0.47
N GLY A 578 53.30 10.03 -0.63
CA GLY A 578 52.64 9.27 -1.69
C GLY A 578 53.08 9.58 -3.12
N VAL A 579 52.97 8.55 -3.95
CA VAL A 579 52.92 8.66 -5.41
C VAL A 579 51.81 7.76 -5.93
N PHE A 580 50.98 8.35 -6.78
CA PHE A 580 49.93 7.71 -7.56
C PHE A 580 50.49 6.58 -8.43
N ASN A 581 49.69 5.53 -8.64
CA ASN A 581 49.76 4.78 -9.89
C ASN A 581 48.35 4.59 -10.45
N ASN A 582 48.15 5.11 -11.65
CA ASN A 582 46.85 5.40 -12.28
C ASN A 582 46.45 4.32 -13.32
N SER A 583 46.82 3.06 -13.08
CA SER A 583 46.77 2.02 -14.12
C SER A 583 46.36 0.61 -13.66
N SER A 584 45.95 0.41 -12.41
CA SER A 584 45.29 -0.85 -12.00
C SER A 584 43.86 -0.60 -11.51
N GLN A 585 42.87 -0.99 -12.31
CA GLN A 585 41.44 -1.00 -11.95
C GLN A 585 41.14 -2.10 -10.92
N GLN A 586 41.89 -2.17 -9.82
CA GLN A 586 41.75 -3.20 -8.79
C GLN A 586 41.62 -2.53 -7.41
N LEU A 587 40.53 -2.84 -6.70
CA LEU A 587 40.36 -2.44 -5.30
C LEU A 587 41.37 -3.18 -4.44
N THR A 588 42.20 -2.44 -3.71
CA THR A 588 43.09 -3.00 -2.68
C THR A 588 42.34 -3.09 -1.37
N TYR A 589 42.33 -4.28 -0.75
CA TYR A 589 41.77 -4.45 0.58
C TYR A 589 42.73 -3.84 1.62
N THR A 590 42.34 -2.71 2.21
CA THR A 590 43.12 -1.99 3.23
C THR A 590 42.61 -2.25 4.65
N ARG A 591 41.29 -2.34 4.81
CA ARG A 591 40.57 -2.58 6.08
C ARG A 591 39.12 -3.00 5.79
N ILE A 592 38.40 -3.46 6.81
CA ILE A 592 36.97 -3.74 6.70
C ILE A 592 36.19 -2.43 6.50
N LEU A 593 35.39 -2.35 5.43
CA LEU A 593 34.50 -1.20 5.17
C LEU A 593 33.08 -1.55 5.60
N LYS A 594 32.46 -0.70 6.42
CA LYS A 594 31.12 -0.92 6.98
C LYS A 594 30.36 0.39 7.14
N TYR A 595 29.04 0.30 7.35
CA TYR A 595 28.22 1.47 7.64
C TYR A 595 28.84 2.35 8.74
N GLY A 596 28.98 3.64 8.45
CA GLY A 596 29.55 4.64 9.35
C GLY A 596 31.03 4.94 9.15
N VAL A 597 31.80 4.15 8.37
CA VAL A 597 33.23 4.47 8.12
C VAL A 597 33.40 5.44 6.96
N SER A 598 34.44 6.28 7.01
CA SER A 598 34.81 7.20 5.94
C SER A 598 36.24 6.94 5.44
N GLY A 599 36.48 7.10 4.14
CA GLY A 599 37.83 7.03 3.55
C GLY A 599 37.82 6.98 2.02
N GLN A 600 39.01 7.07 1.42
CA GLN A 600 39.16 7.00 -0.04
C GLN A 600 38.94 5.58 -0.58
N ASP A 601 39.15 4.57 0.27
CA ASP A 601 38.79 3.17 0.05
C ASP A 601 37.26 2.99 -0.08
N VAL A 602 36.48 3.72 0.71
CA VAL A 602 35.01 3.76 0.60
C VAL A 602 34.58 4.38 -0.73
N LYS A 603 35.19 5.50 -1.14
CA LYS A 603 34.88 6.15 -2.43
C LYS A 603 35.13 5.20 -3.61
N LYS A 604 36.28 4.53 -3.62
CA LYS A 604 36.63 3.52 -4.64
C LYS A 604 35.68 2.32 -4.64
N LEU A 605 35.26 1.84 -3.45
CA LEU A 605 34.23 0.81 -3.33
C LEU A 605 32.91 1.27 -3.95
N GLN A 606 32.47 2.49 -3.65
CA GLN A 606 31.25 3.07 -4.22
C GLN A 606 31.36 3.21 -5.75
N ASP A 607 32.53 3.62 -6.28
CA ASP A 607 32.80 3.68 -7.71
C ASP A 607 32.68 2.29 -8.36
N ALA A 608 33.26 1.27 -7.73
CA ALA A 608 33.19 -0.11 -8.20
C ALA A 608 31.76 -0.67 -8.18
N LEU A 609 31.01 -0.46 -7.10
CA LEU A 609 29.61 -0.90 -6.99
C LEU A 609 28.71 -0.13 -7.96
N LYS A 610 28.99 1.16 -8.22
CA LYS A 610 28.31 1.96 -9.24
C LYS A 610 28.59 1.40 -10.65
N LYS A 611 29.85 1.06 -10.95
CA LYS A 611 30.25 0.46 -12.23
C LYS A 611 29.64 -0.93 -12.46
N LEU A 612 29.50 -1.71 -11.40
CA LEU A 612 28.82 -3.01 -11.41
C LEU A 612 27.29 -2.90 -11.33
N GLY A 613 26.72 -1.69 -11.24
CA GLY A 613 25.28 -1.44 -11.25
C GLY A 613 24.53 -1.65 -9.93
N TYR A 614 25.26 -1.87 -8.82
CA TYR A 614 24.67 -2.09 -7.50
C TYR A 614 24.44 -0.81 -6.69
N LEU A 615 25.05 0.32 -7.06
CA LEU A 615 24.93 1.60 -6.34
C LEU A 615 24.60 2.77 -7.28
N LYS A 616 23.52 3.51 -7.01
CA LYS A 616 23.08 4.67 -7.82
C LYS A 616 23.18 5.98 -7.04
N ILE A 617 24.34 6.64 -7.16
CA ILE A 617 24.60 7.99 -6.62
C ILE A 617 25.18 8.91 -7.71
N THR A 618 24.80 10.18 -7.68
CA THR A 618 25.26 11.21 -8.64
C THR A 618 26.77 11.42 -8.53
N ALA A 619 27.28 11.54 -7.31
CA ALA A 619 28.71 11.53 -6.99
C ALA A 619 29.01 10.52 -5.87
N THR A 620 30.14 9.84 -5.96
CA THR A 620 30.68 9.02 -4.86
C THR A 620 31.28 9.89 -3.78
N THR A 621 31.02 9.53 -2.52
CA THR A 621 31.54 10.24 -1.34
C THR A 621 32.59 9.37 -0.65
N THR A 622 33.29 9.93 0.33
CA THR A 622 34.17 9.15 1.18
C THR A 622 33.41 8.43 2.30
N TYR A 623 32.09 8.64 2.46
CA TYR A 623 31.32 8.12 3.59
C TYR A 623 30.47 6.89 3.23
N PHE A 624 30.57 5.84 4.04
CA PHE A 624 29.83 4.60 3.88
C PHE A 624 28.46 4.71 4.58
N GLY A 625 27.47 5.25 3.87
CA GLY A 625 26.10 5.44 4.35
C GLY A 625 25.14 4.28 4.08
N SER A 626 23.86 4.48 4.37
CA SER A 626 22.80 3.46 4.26
C SER A 626 22.64 2.94 2.83
N SER A 627 22.73 3.80 1.83
CA SER A 627 22.68 3.43 0.41
C SER A 627 23.87 2.57 -0.01
N THR A 628 25.06 2.83 0.53
CA THR A 628 26.27 2.00 0.27
C THR A 628 26.13 0.63 0.93
N LYS A 629 25.60 0.58 2.16
CA LYS A 629 25.32 -0.69 2.85
C LYS A 629 24.32 -1.54 2.07
N ALA A 630 23.22 -0.95 1.61
CA ALA A 630 22.21 -1.66 0.82
C ALA A 630 22.80 -2.21 -0.49
N ALA A 631 23.64 -1.42 -1.17
CA ALA A 631 24.34 -1.85 -2.38
C ALA A 631 25.31 -3.02 -2.13
N VAL A 632 26.05 -3.00 -1.02
CA VAL A 632 26.95 -4.09 -0.63
C VAL A 632 26.17 -5.35 -0.30
N VAL A 633 25.08 -5.26 0.47
CA VAL A 633 24.21 -6.41 0.77
C VAL A 633 23.66 -7.00 -0.53
N ALA A 634 23.17 -6.16 -1.43
CA ALA A 634 22.64 -6.59 -2.73
C ALA A 634 23.72 -7.30 -3.56
N PHE A 635 24.94 -6.74 -3.60
CA PHE A 635 26.09 -7.33 -4.26
C PHE A 635 26.46 -8.70 -3.68
N GLN A 636 26.53 -8.81 -2.35
CA GLN A 636 26.90 -10.05 -1.66
C GLN A 636 25.86 -11.15 -1.88
N LYS A 637 24.56 -10.82 -1.78
CA LYS A 637 23.46 -11.76 -2.08
C LYS A 637 23.51 -12.24 -3.54
N ALA A 638 23.65 -11.31 -4.48
CA ALA A 638 23.68 -11.63 -5.90
C ALA A 638 24.86 -12.55 -6.30
N ASN A 639 25.97 -12.45 -5.58
CA ASN A 639 27.18 -13.24 -5.83
C ASN A 639 27.34 -14.45 -4.91
N LYS A 640 26.28 -14.81 -4.17
CA LYS A 640 26.24 -15.97 -3.26
C LYS A 640 27.43 -16.00 -2.29
N LEU A 641 27.87 -14.83 -1.82
CA LEU A 641 28.92 -14.76 -0.83
C LEU A 641 28.42 -15.37 0.49
N PRO A 642 29.29 -16.04 1.28
CA PRO A 642 28.88 -16.76 2.48
C PRO A 642 28.15 -15.90 3.52
N VAL A 643 28.35 -14.57 3.48
CA VAL A 643 27.70 -13.59 4.33
C VAL A 643 27.27 -12.38 3.48
N ALA A 644 26.04 -11.89 3.69
CA ALA A 644 25.48 -10.71 3.01
C ALA A 644 24.96 -9.68 4.02
N ASP A 645 25.84 -9.22 4.90
CA ASP A 645 25.57 -8.35 6.04
C ASP A 645 25.86 -6.86 5.77
N GLY A 646 26.40 -6.54 4.59
CA GLY A 646 26.76 -5.19 4.21
C GLY A 646 28.15 -4.75 4.68
N MET A 647 28.97 -5.66 5.19
CA MET A 647 30.39 -5.42 5.50
C MET A 647 31.27 -5.88 4.34
N VAL A 648 32.22 -5.05 3.94
CA VAL A 648 33.11 -5.33 2.82
C VAL A 648 34.45 -5.83 3.35
N ASP A 649 34.62 -7.15 3.27
CA ASP A 649 35.84 -7.87 3.60
C ASP A 649 36.66 -8.23 2.35
N LYS A 650 37.81 -8.90 2.54
CA LYS A 650 38.68 -9.34 1.44
C LYS A 650 37.96 -10.25 0.44
N SER A 651 37.02 -11.09 0.88
CA SER A 651 36.25 -11.96 -0.01
C SER A 651 35.31 -11.16 -0.92
N THR A 652 34.67 -10.14 -0.36
CA THR A 652 33.81 -9.20 -1.06
C THR A 652 34.63 -8.37 -2.06
N ILE A 653 35.79 -7.84 -1.65
CA ILE A 653 36.71 -7.10 -2.53
C ILE A 653 37.24 -7.99 -3.66
N ASN A 654 37.66 -9.23 -3.37
CA ASN A 654 38.13 -10.17 -4.38
C ASN A 654 37.04 -10.45 -5.42
N LYS A 655 35.79 -10.64 -4.98
CA LYS A 655 34.68 -10.88 -5.91
C LYS A 655 34.34 -9.65 -6.74
N ILE A 656 34.39 -8.45 -6.16
CA ILE A 656 34.22 -7.19 -6.90
C ILE A 656 35.31 -7.08 -7.98
N ASN A 657 36.57 -7.31 -7.63
CA ASN A 657 37.69 -7.25 -8.56
C ASN A 657 37.60 -8.30 -9.68
N GLU A 658 37.19 -9.53 -9.36
CA GLU A 658 36.93 -10.59 -10.33
C GLU A 658 35.90 -10.16 -11.37
N LEU A 659 34.79 -9.56 -10.92
CA LEU A 659 33.70 -9.14 -11.81
C LEU A 659 34.06 -7.91 -12.63
N LEU A 660 34.81 -6.96 -12.06
CA LEU A 660 35.34 -5.82 -12.81
C LEU A 660 36.30 -6.27 -13.92
N LYS A 661 37.14 -7.28 -13.67
CA LYS A 661 38.02 -7.88 -14.68
C LYS A 661 37.23 -8.63 -15.77
N LYS A 662 36.18 -9.37 -15.39
CA LYS A 662 35.27 -10.03 -16.35
C LYS A 662 34.51 -9.03 -17.22
N GLN A 663 34.07 -7.90 -16.65
CA GLN A 663 33.40 -6.84 -17.40
C GLN A 663 34.35 -6.09 -18.36
N ALA A 664 35.64 -5.99 -18.03
CA ALA A 664 36.66 -5.41 -18.90
C ALA A 664 37.05 -6.32 -20.08
N THR A 665 37.07 -7.65 -19.87
CA THR A 665 37.41 -8.65 -20.90
C THR A 665 36.27 -8.92 -21.87
N GLN A 666 35.00 -8.80 -21.46
CA GLN A 666 33.86 -8.91 -22.39
C GLN A 666 33.70 -7.71 -23.33
N ASN A 667 34.25 -6.54 -22.98
CA ASN A 667 34.21 -5.36 -23.84
C ASN A 667 35.31 -5.34 -24.91
N THR A 668 36.29 -6.25 -24.83
CA THR A 668 37.42 -6.36 -25.79
C THR A 668 37.23 -7.49 -26.82
N ALA A 669 36.31 -8.43 -26.59
CA ALA A 669 36.08 -9.59 -27.48
C ALA A 669 35.01 -9.38 -28.58
N ASN A 670 34.31 -8.24 -28.63
CA ASN A 670 33.27 -7.94 -29.64
C ASN A 670 33.79 -7.13 -30.85
N LYS A 671 35.03 -7.36 -31.26
CA LYS A 671 35.57 -6.86 -32.52
C LYS A 671 36.33 -8.00 -33.19
N VAL A 672 35.81 -8.48 -34.33
CA VAL A 672 36.42 -9.28 -35.42
C VAL A 672 35.63 -10.54 -35.80
N ASP A 673 35.17 -10.45 -37.05
CA ASP A 673 34.94 -11.45 -38.12
C ASP A 673 33.66 -12.25 -38.36
N THR A 674 33.34 -12.23 -39.65
CA THR A 674 32.23 -12.79 -40.41
C THR A 674 32.68 -14.03 -41.21
N LYS A 675 31.94 -15.14 -41.15
CA LYS A 675 31.60 -16.06 -42.28
C LYS A 675 30.92 -17.34 -41.76
N GLY A 676 29.89 -17.80 -42.48
CA GLY A 676 29.05 -18.95 -42.13
C GLY A 676 29.59 -20.32 -42.56
N THR A 677 28.90 -21.41 -42.17
CA THR A 677 28.08 -22.34 -43.02
C THR A 677 27.65 -23.60 -42.21
N THR A 678 26.32 -23.81 -42.10
CA THR A 678 25.45 -25.02 -42.03
C THR A 678 25.65 -26.31 -41.14
N THR A 679 24.71 -26.49 -40.19
CA THR A 679 23.85 -27.69 -39.78
C THR A 679 24.41 -29.03 -39.27
N PRO A 680 23.61 -29.88 -38.52
CA PRO A 680 22.54 -29.61 -37.53
C PRO A 680 22.55 -30.55 -36.28
N SER A 681 22.05 -30.12 -35.10
CA SER A 681 21.34 -31.01 -34.15
C SER A 681 20.57 -30.27 -33.04
N ARG A 682 19.38 -30.81 -32.74
CA ARG A 682 18.32 -30.50 -31.75
C ARG A 682 18.85 -30.07 -30.37
N GLY A 683 18.22 -29.21 -29.57
CA GLY A 683 16.91 -28.56 -29.62
C GLY A 683 16.68 -28.02 -28.21
N ASN A 684 16.86 -26.71 -28.03
CA ASN A 684 16.50 -26.00 -26.81
C ASN A 684 16.10 -24.59 -27.23
N THR A 685 14.82 -24.25 -27.07
CA THR A 685 14.20 -23.00 -27.55
C THR A 685 14.77 -21.77 -26.84
N SER A 686 15.91 -21.31 -27.34
CA SER A 686 16.25 -19.88 -27.42
C SER A 686 15.62 -19.35 -28.69
N GLN A 687 14.68 -18.41 -28.61
CA GLN A 687 14.36 -17.56 -29.76
C GLN A 687 15.16 -16.26 -29.63
N THR A 688 16.25 -16.23 -30.38
CA THR A 688 16.99 -15.02 -30.77
C THR A 688 16.24 -14.33 -31.90
N LEU A 689 16.14 -13.01 -31.78
CA LEU A 689 15.90 -11.98 -32.80
C LEU A 689 15.77 -12.46 -34.25
N VAL A 690 14.57 -12.27 -34.83
CA VAL A 690 14.38 -12.17 -36.28
C VAL A 690 13.63 -10.86 -36.56
N ASN A 691 14.14 -10.06 -37.51
CA ASN A 691 13.55 -8.82 -38.05
C ASN A 691 13.56 -7.54 -37.21
N ASN A 692 14.57 -7.32 -36.36
CA ASN A 692 14.80 -6.03 -35.68
C ASN A 692 13.61 -5.50 -34.82
N LYS A 693 12.63 -6.37 -34.52
CA LYS A 693 11.48 -6.13 -33.65
C LYS A 693 11.64 -6.96 -32.37
N ILE A 694 11.69 -6.30 -31.23
CA ILE A 694 11.70 -6.96 -29.92
C ILE A 694 10.27 -7.42 -29.65
N GLN A 695 10.05 -8.74 -29.52
CA GLN A 695 8.77 -9.31 -29.08
C GLN A 695 9.00 -10.08 -27.78
N LEU A 696 8.43 -9.55 -26.70
CA LEU A 696 8.46 -10.16 -25.38
C LEU A 696 7.48 -11.33 -25.31
N VAL A 697 7.95 -12.49 -24.87
CA VAL A 697 7.08 -13.64 -24.57
C VAL A 697 6.79 -13.61 -23.07
N TYR A 698 5.50 -13.64 -22.70
CA TYR A 698 5.11 -13.76 -21.30
C TYR A 698 5.38 -15.19 -20.82
N THR A 699 6.36 -15.36 -19.94
CA THR A 699 6.72 -16.65 -19.33
C THR A 699 6.29 -16.74 -17.87
N ARG A 700 6.39 -15.62 -17.14
CA ARG A 700 6.03 -15.46 -15.72
C ARG A 700 5.93 -13.97 -15.35
N PRO A 701 5.32 -13.60 -14.21
CA PRO A 701 5.32 -12.22 -13.75
C PRO A 701 6.73 -11.72 -13.42
N LEU A 702 7.16 -10.61 -14.05
CA LEU A 702 8.44 -9.96 -13.75
C LEU A 702 8.22 -8.75 -12.84
N ARG A 703 8.94 -8.70 -11.71
CA ARG A 703 8.81 -7.66 -10.67
C ARG A 703 10.14 -7.40 -9.97
N LEU A 704 10.20 -6.37 -9.12
CA LEU A 704 11.39 -6.05 -8.32
C LEU A 704 11.97 -7.31 -7.64
N GLY A 705 13.27 -7.55 -7.84
CA GLY A 705 13.98 -8.72 -7.32
C GLY A 705 13.99 -9.94 -8.23
N THR A 706 13.26 -9.93 -9.35
CA THR A 706 13.25 -11.03 -10.33
C THR A 706 14.52 -11.02 -11.17
N SER A 707 15.07 -12.20 -11.51
CA SER A 707 16.24 -12.33 -12.39
C SER A 707 16.00 -13.32 -13.53
N GLY A 708 16.48 -13.05 -14.74
CA GLY A 708 16.42 -13.94 -15.89
C GLY A 708 16.63 -13.24 -17.24
N GLN A 709 16.67 -14.02 -18.32
CA GLN A 709 16.79 -13.48 -19.68
C GLN A 709 15.52 -12.71 -20.10
N ASP A 710 14.37 -13.13 -19.58
CA ASP A 710 13.07 -12.44 -19.69
C ASP A 710 13.12 -11.00 -19.14
N VAL A 711 13.82 -10.80 -18.02
CA VAL A 711 14.06 -9.47 -17.43
C VAL A 711 14.95 -8.61 -18.33
N LYS A 712 16.03 -9.19 -18.88
CA LYS A 712 16.91 -8.46 -19.80
C LYS A 712 16.16 -7.97 -21.04
N ASN A 713 15.30 -8.84 -21.59
CA ASN A 713 14.47 -8.51 -22.74
C ASN A 713 13.45 -7.40 -22.41
N LEU A 714 12.80 -7.47 -21.25
CA LEU A 714 11.90 -6.41 -20.77
C LEU A 714 12.64 -5.07 -20.62
N GLN A 715 13.85 -5.09 -20.07
CA GLN A 715 14.67 -3.89 -19.94
C GLN A 715 15.02 -3.29 -21.31
N GLU A 716 15.33 -4.11 -22.33
CA GLU A 716 15.60 -3.58 -23.67
C GLU A 716 14.35 -3.00 -24.33
N ALA A 717 13.19 -3.64 -24.13
CA ALA A 717 11.91 -3.10 -24.58
C ALA A 717 11.62 -1.73 -23.97
N LEU A 718 11.71 -1.60 -22.64
CA LEU A 718 11.47 -0.33 -21.95
C LEU A 718 12.49 0.74 -22.31
N LYS A 719 13.75 0.36 -22.59
CA LYS A 719 14.78 1.27 -23.07
C LYS A 719 14.46 1.78 -24.47
N ARG A 720 14.06 0.90 -25.39
CA ARG A 720 13.67 1.27 -26.76
C ARG A 720 12.43 2.16 -26.81
N LEU A 721 11.50 1.97 -25.88
CA LEU A 721 10.32 2.81 -25.71
C LEU A 721 10.60 4.12 -24.95
N GLY A 722 11.84 4.38 -24.53
CA GLY A 722 12.25 5.62 -23.87
C GLY A 722 11.97 5.71 -22.37
N TYR A 723 11.37 4.68 -21.77
CA TYR A 723 11.02 4.66 -20.34
C TYR A 723 12.19 4.27 -19.44
N LEU A 724 13.16 3.50 -19.95
CA LEU A 724 14.32 3.03 -19.17
C LEU A 724 15.65 3.58 -19.72
N LYS A 725 16.27 4.51 -18.99
CA LYS A 725 17.55 5.14 -19.37
C LYS A 725 18.74 4.39 -18.78
N ILE A 726 19.23 3.35 -19.46
CA ILE A 726 20.41 2.55 -19.07
C ILE A 726 21.33 2.29 -20.28
N THR A 727 22.65 2.21 -20.06
CA THR A 727 23.62 1.97 -21.12
C THR A 727 23.65 0.49 -21.55
N THR A 728 23.59 -0.44 -20.60
CA THR A 728 23.51 -1.89 -20.83
C THR A 728 22.36 -2.51 -20.05
N THR A 729 21.68 -3.49 -20.64
CA THR A 729 20.67 -4.28 -19.94
C THR A 729 21.28 -5.46 -19.20
N THR A 730 20.61 -5.85 -18.12
CA THR A 730 21.05 -6.90 -17.21
C THR A 730 19.96 -7.95 -17.07
N THR A 731 20.27 -9.09 -16.47
CA THR A 731 19.25 -10.08 -16.15
C THR A 731 18.50 -9.77 -14.85
N PHE A 732 18.76 -8.65 -14.16
CA PHE A 732 18.17 -8.37 -12.84
C PHE A 732 17.17 -7.21 -12.86
N PHE A 733 15.99 -7.43 -12.28
CA PHE A 733 14.90 -6.47 -12.20
C PHE A 733 15.07 -5.64 -10.93
N GLY A 734 15.81 -4.53 -11.06
CA GLY A 734 16.04 -3.59 -9.96
C GLY A 734 15.04 -2.42 -9.92
N PRO A 735 15.16 -1.52 -8.93
CA PRO A 735 14.25 -0.39 -8.74
C PRO A 735 14.10 0.51 -9.97
N SER A 736 15.16 0.70 -10.78
CA SER A 736 15.08 1.52 -12.00
C SER A 736 14.22 0.86 -13.09
N THR A 737 14.20 -0.47 -13.17
CA THR A 737 13.30 -1.20 -14.09
C THR A 737 11.87 -1.12 -13.61
N GLU A 738 11.64 -1.17 -12.29
CA GLU A 738 10.31 -0.99 -11.71
C GLU A 738 9.76 0.40 -11.98
N THR A 739 10.54 1.45 -11.74
CA THR A 739 10.14 2.83 -12.02
C THR A 739 9.82 3.03 -13.51
N ALA A 740 10.66 2.51 -14.41
CA ALA A 740 10.43 2.60 -15.85
C ALA A 740 9.16 1.84 -16.29
N LEU A 741 8.91 0.66 -15.72
CA LEU A 741 7.73 -0.13 -16.02
C LEU A 741 6.45 0.54 -15.52
N ARG A 742 6.46 1.11 -14.31
CA ARG A 742 5.33 1.89 -13.78
C ARG A 742 5.04 3.12 -14.63
N ALA A 743 6.07 3.83 -15.09
CA ALA A 743 5.91 4.95 -16.01
C ALA A 743 5.30 4.51 -17.35
N PHE A 744 5.74 3.36 -17.89
CA PHE A 744 5.15 2.78 -19.09
C PHE A 744 3.67 2.40 -18.89
N GLN A 745 3.34 1.71 -17.79
CA GLN A 745 1.98 1.31 -17.47
C GLN A 745 1.05 2.51 -17.35
N SER A 746 1.49 3.55 -16.63
CA SER A 746 0.75 4.81 -16.47
C SER A 746 0.48 5.48 -17.82
N ALA A 747 1.50 5.64 -18.65
CA ALA A 747 1.36 6.29 -19.95
C ALA A 747 0.47 5.52 -20.95
N ASN A 748 0.22 4.23 -20.71
CA ASN A 748 -0.57 3.37 -21.58
C ASN A 748 -1.90 2.91 -20.94
N LYS A 749 -2.37 3.60 -19.89
CA LYS A 749 -3.64 3.32 -19.21
C LYS A 749 -3.76 1.87 -18.72
N LEU A 750 -2.65 1.30 -18.27
CA LEU A 750 -2.60 -0.02 -17.63
C LEU A 750 -2.59 0.14 -16.11
N THR A 751 -2.90 -0.95 -15.40
CA THR A 751 -2.68 -1.04 -13.95
C THR A 751 -1.22 -0.73 -13.62
N VAL A 752 -0.99 0.30 -12.78
CA VAL A 752 0.35 0.81 -12.44
C VAL A 752 0.91 0.07 -11.22
N ASP A 753 1.08 -1.24 -11.34
CA ASP A 753 1.51 -2.13 -10.25
C ASP A 753 3.02 -2.44 -10.25
N GLY A 754 3.76 -2.03 -11.28
CA GLY A 754 5.18 -2.30 -11.43
C GLY A 754 5.51 -3.76 -11.74
N ILE A 755 4.51 -4.54 -12.17
CA ILE A 755 4.63 -5.95 -12.53
C ILE A 755 4.40 -6.11 -14.03
N ALA A 756 5.33 -6.75 -14.74
CA ALA A 756 5.16 -7.06 -16.16
C ALA A 756 4.29 -8.33 -16.29
N GLY A 757 2.98 -8.16 -16.12
CA GLY A 757 1.97 -9.20 -16.33
C GLY A 757 1.61 -9.39 -17.82
N PRO A 758 0.74 -10.36 -18.15
CA PRO A 758 0.37 -10.68 -19.54
C PRO A 758 -0.12 -9.45 -20.33
N ASN A 759 -0.97 -8.62 -19.72
CA ASN A 759 -1.50 -7.41 -20.34
C ASN A 759 -0.42 -6.36 -20.58
N THR A 760 0.49 -6.17 -19.61
CA THR A 760 1.62 -5.24 -19.76
C THR A 760 2.56 -5.69 -20.88
N ILE A 761 2.90 -6.98 -20.94
CA ILE A 761 3.73 -7.55 -22.00
C ILE A 761 3.05 -7.42 -23.38
N LYS A 762 1.74 -7.67 -23.47
CA LYS A 762 0.95 -7.49 -24.69
C LYS A 762 1.03 -6.05 -25.21
N VAL A 763 0.84 -5.06 -24.34
CA VAL A 763 0.87 -3.64 -24.74
C VAL A 763 2.29 -3.16 -25.06
N ILE A 764 3.32 -3.64 -24.33
CA ILE A 764 4.72 -3.39 -24.70
C ILE A 764 5.00 -3.90 -26.12
N ASN A 765 4.57 -5.12 -26.45
CA ASN A 765 4.72 -5.67 -27.79
C ASN A 765 3.96 -4.88 -28.86
N GLN A 766 2.77 -4.37 -28.55
CA GLN A 766 2.02 -3.51 -29.47
C GLN A 766 2.75 -2.19 -29.74
N LYS A 767 3.41 -1.60 -28.72
CA LYS A 767 4.14 -0.33 -28.85
C LYS A 767 5.53 -0.47 -29.46
N LEU A 768 6.08 -1.68 -29.52
CA LEU A 768 7.34 -2.01 -30.19
C LEU A 768 7.19 -2.32 -31.68
N LYS A 769 5.96 -2.51 -32.18
CA LYS A 769 5.66 -2.74 -33.59
C LYS A 769 5.79 -1.48 -34.41
#